data_AF-A0A8H3X1U5-F1
#
_entry.id   AF-A0A8H3X1U5-F1
#
_cell.length_a   1.000
_cell.length_b   1.000
_cell.length_c   1.000
_cell.angle_alpha   90.00
_cell.angle_beta   90.00
_cell.angle_gamma   90.00
#
_symmetry.space_group_name_H-M   'P 1'
#
loop_
_entity.id
_entity.type
_entity.pdbx_description
1 polymer ?
#
loop_
_entity_poly.entity_id
_entity_poly.type
_entity_poly.pdbx_seq_one_letter_code
_entity_poly.pdbx_strand_id
1 'polypeptide(L)'
;MEFAYEPANEDIRVVVGVDFGTTYSGFAYAYIQENKEKIEIVVNEEWGNFKSPNKTNTALQYDETYRAVVNWGASALSSEPTRRKRYKLPKPVEYFKFYLGDDVPEEKKTKLPQEVPFEKAITDFLHEMGKIMKERIENSWPGIDFCKHVLFVFSVPAEFNEIIKTKMRKCIYDAGLIRSLGTLNLQFTTEPEAASVYCINKIKELKMEAGVTYLVVDCGGGTVDLTVRKLLNDDRIAETTERTGGFCGGTYIDDEFLKFLEKKAGKSAVKIFKEKHYDQVNYMVHKFFCPEIKIPFSGKENDFKIIEFDIEKKCPALIQYINDPERDQLENDEWIIDLDFATVKSFFDPVIEKIIKLITLQLSNCSDCSLMFLVGGFSQSKYLQHRIKEEFVDKVKISIPPNPAAAILRGACLYGIDMKTVATRVLKWSYGVLVSEVWQAGDPISRKDSNGRIDKFSLLASKGTEVDVEKEFSAEVSPVFPNQTSILVQFYYTSEHNSTYCDEPHVRSLGSFIVSGLPIVNSGLDRRVLLTLRFASMESTVATAKSLHNGDVYHTAFSTLSDNGHLFPYRNQTVAAFHIIFVLDRSGSMNSHDQQPTSGTPFCNNRLGAAFEATDKFIKTRINSTQGQNTNIDDIYSIILFESSTEILFENQIITDIDFVQDKLKGKVTKGGTNFRKAVREVDRVIDKHFNSFRLNVIIFLSDGQDRLPENELTNICQKNKEKGSPLYFNTIHFGSTGGDVLRQMANIAQNYHDTSSNSTQCQYTRTPDTISLINSFTNVANSLLLYKSV
;
A
#
# COMPACT_ATOMS: atom_id res chain seq x y z
N MET A 1 5.88 1.91 -6.20
CA MET A 1 5.72 0.45 -6.18
C MET A 1 4.71 0.15 -7.27
N GLU A 2 5.15 -0.35 -8.41
CA GLU A 2 4.27 -0.71 -9.55
C GLU A 2 4.16 -2.24 -9.59
N PHE A 3 2.96 -2.76 -9.84
CA PHE A 3 2.71 -4.20 -10.00
C PHE A 3 1.62 -4.39 -11.06
N ALA A 4 1.72 -5.46 -11.85
CA ALA A 4 0.71 -5.81 -12.84
C ALA A 4 -0.46 -6.53 -12.17
N TYR A 5 -1.69 -6.24 -12.58
CA TYR A 5 -2.88 -6.95 -12.09
C TYR A 5 -2.98 -8.35 -12.70
N GLU A 6 -3.41 -9.30 -11.89
CA GLU A 6 -3.71 -10.67 -12.32
C GLU A 6 -5.07 -10.72 -13.04
N PRO A 7 -5.30 -11.71 -13.92
CA PRO A 7 -6.63 -11.94 -14.47
C PRO A 7 -7.63 -12.25 -13.34
N ALA A 8 -8.89 -11.89 -13.57
CA ALA A 8 -9.95 -12.15 -12.61
C ALA A 8 -10.07 -13.65 -12.32
N ASN A 9 -10.10 -13.99 -11.04
CA ASN A 9 -10.32 -15.36 -10.60
C ASN A 9 -11.82 -15.62 -10.48
N GLU A 10 -12.35 -16.50 -11.33
CA GLU A 10 -13.76 -16.82 -11.36
C GLU A 10 -14.18 -17.83 -10.28
N ASP A 11 -13.23 -18.46 -9.57
CA ASP A 11 -13.48 -19.48 -8.55
C ASP A 11 -13.43 -18.90 -7.12
N ILE A 12 -14.21 -17.84 -6.88
CA ILE A 12 -14.42 -17.28 -5.53
C ILE A 12 -15.54 -18.05 -4.83
N ARG A 13 -15.25 -18.59 -3.65
CA ARG A 13 -16.19 -19.39 -2.85
C ARG A 13 -16.51 -18.78 -1.50
N VAL A 14 -15.64 -17.91 -0.99
CA VAL A 14 -15.80 -17.24 0.30
C VAL A 14 -15.53 -15.75 0.14
N VAL A 15 -16.37 -14.92 0.74
CA VAL A 15 -16.13 -13.47 0.86
C VAL A 15 -15.85 -13.13 2.31
N VAL A 16 -14.82 -12.34 2.56
CA VAL A 16 -14.46 -11.83 3.89
C VAL A 16 -14.52 -10.31 3.86
N GLY A 17 -15.49 -9.74 4.57
CA GLY A 17 -15.57 -8.30 4.82
C GLY A 17 -14.78 -7.93 6.06
N VAL A 18 -13.76 -7.09 5.91
CA VAL A 18 -12.85 -6.67 6.98
C VAL A 18 -13.07 -5.20 7.27
N ASP A 19 -13.36 -4.89 8.54
CA ASP A 19 -13.31 -3.54 9.05
C ASP A 19 -12.02 -3.35 9.84
N PHE A 20 -11.03 -2.71 9.21
CA PHE A 20 -9.79 -2.31 9.87
C PHE A 20 -9.97 -0.92 10.47
N GLY A 21 -10.53 -0.83 11.67
CA GLY A 21 -10.88 0.44 12.33
C GLY A 21 -9.75 1.02 13.18
N THR A 22 -9.86 2.31 13.53
CA THR A 22 -8.82 3.02 14.30
C THR A 22 -8.62 2.43 15.69
N THR A 23 -9.71 2.07 16.36
CA THR A 23 -9.71 1.59 17.75
C THR A 23 -10.10 0.13 17.88
N TYR A 24 -10.97 -0.35 16.99
CA TYR A 24 -11.43 -1.72 16.95
C TYR A 24 -11.48 -2.19 15.49
N SER A 25 -11.06 -3.42 15.26
CA SER A 25 -11.13 -4.08 13.95
C SER A 25 -11.87 -5.40 14.04
N GLY A 26 -12.54 -5.79 12.97
CA GLY A 26 -13.37 -6.99 12.90
C GLY A 26 -13.43 -7.58 11.50
N PHE A 27 -13.93 -8.80 11.39
CA PHE A 27 -14.28 -9.37 10.10
C PHE A 27 -15.57 -10.19 10.15
N ALA A 28 -16.27 -10.20 9.03
CA ALA A 28 -17.36 -11.12 8.74
C ALA A 28 -17.04 -11.91 7.49
N TYR A 29 -17.62 -13.11 7.39
CA TYR A 29 -17.35 -14.00 6.28
C TYR A 29 -18.60 -14.78 5.90
N ALA A 30 -18.68 -15.13 4.62
CA ALA A 30 -19.80 -15.86 4.05
C ALA A 30 -19.35 -16.78 2.91
N TYR A 31 -20.01 -17.92 2.79
CA TYR A 31 -19.84 -18.83 1.65
C TYR A 31 -20.76 -18.39 0.51
N ILE A 32 -20.22 -18.31 -0.71
CA ILE A 32 -20.98 -18.00 -1.92
C ILE A 32 -21.64 -19.29 -2.40
N GLN A 33 -22.97 -19.38 -2.25
CA GLN A 33 -23.76 -20.50 -2.78
C GLN A 33 -24.20 -20.21 -4.23
N GLU A 34 -24.15 -21.23 -5.11
CA GLU A 34 -24.52 -21.11 -6.53
C GLU A 34 -25.93 -20.54 -6.76
N ASN A 35 -26.89 -20.81 -5.84
CA ASN A 35 -28.29 -20.42 -6.01
C ASN A 35 -28.69 -19.11 -5.30
N LYS A 36 -27.79 -18.43 -4.56
CA LYS A 36 -28.00 -17.12 -3.89
C LYS A 36 -29.27 -16.93 -3.02
N GLU A 37 -30.09 -17.95 -2.78
CA GLU A 37 -31.40 -17.78 -2.12
C GLU A 37 -31.32 -17.37 -0.64
N LYS A 38 -30.18 -17.61 0.05
CA LYS A 38 -29.87 -17.02 1.36
C LYS A 38 -28.39 -17.12 1.68
N ILE A 39 -27.69 -15.99 1.81
CA ILE A 39 -26.29 -15.96 2.24
C ILE A 39 -26.23 -15.69 3.74
N GLU A 40 -25.71 -16.65 4.49
CA GLU A 40 -25.47 -16.49 5.91
C GLU A 40 -24.12 -15.80 6.14
N ILE A 41 -24.18 -14.60 6.72
CA ILE A 41 -22.98 -13.83 7.09
C ILE A 41 -22.68 -14.05 8.57
N VAL A 42 -21.56 -14.70 8.81
CA VAL A 42 -21.02 -14.94 10.15
C VAL A 42 -20.11 -13.78 10.52
N VAL A 43 -20.29 -13.23 11.72
CA VAL A 43 -19.40 -12.23 12.30
C VAL A 43 -18.47 -12.94 13.27
N ASN A 44 -17.16 -12.71 13.16
CA ASN A 44 -16.22 -13.34 14.07
C ASN A 44 -16.31 -12.73 15.48
N GLU A 45 -16.34 -13.60 16.50
CA GLU A 45 -16.36 -13.21 17.92
C GLU A 45 -15.21 -13.85 18.72
N GLU A 46 -14.43 -14.73 18.08
CA GLU A 46 -13.35 -15.48 18.72
C GLU A 46 -11.99 -15.05 18.15
N TRP A 47 -11.11 -14.56 19.02
CA TRP A 47 -9.88 -13.86 18.64
C TRP A 47 -8.65 -14.61 19.18
N GLY A 48 -8.63 -15.93 18.97
CA GLY A 48 -7.63 -16.83 19.53
C GLY A 48 -7.97 -17.18 20.98
N ASN A 49 -7.23 -16.63 21.93
CA ASN A 49 -7.34 -16.97 23.36
C ASN A 49 -8.39 -16.14 24.13
N PHE A 50 -9.09 -15.21 23.47
CA PHE A 50 -10.17 -14.43 24.09
C PHE A 50 -11.39 -14.31 23.17
N LYS A 51 -12.54 -14.04 23.79
CA LYS A 51 -13.79 -13.72 23.09
C LYS A 51 -14.04 -12.22 23.18
N SER A 52 -14.44 -11.63 22.07
CA SER A 52 -14.84 -10.23 22.00
C SER A 52 -15.93 -10.08 20.93
N PRO A 53 -17.15 -9.63 21.30
CA PRO A 53 -18.24 -9.52 20.34
C PRO A 53 -17.87 -8.60 19.17
N ASN A 54 -18.04 -9.11 17.95
CA ASN A 54 -17.87 -8.43 16.66
C ASN A 54 -16.46 -7.99 16.27
N LYS A 55 -15.70 -7.42 17.22
CA LYS A 55 -14.43 -6.74 16.96
C LYS A 55 -13.47 -6.94 18.14
N THR A 56 -12.18 -6.79 17.86
CA THR A 56 -11.10 -6.71 18.84
C THR A 56 -10.39 -5.35 18.76
N ASN A 57 -9.67 -4.93 19.80
CA ASN A 57 -8.94 -3.66 19.78
C ASN A 57 -7.87 -3.63 18.67
N THR A 58 -7.70 -2.50 17.98
CA THR A 58 -6.63 -2.30 17.01
C THR A 58 -5.33 -1.95 17.73
N ALA A 59 -4.74 -2.93 18.41
CA ALA A 59 -3.60 -2.75 19.30
C ALA A 59 -2.61 -3.91 19.22
N LEU A 60 -1.32 -3.58 19.38
CA LEU A 60 -0.21 -4.53 19.40
C LEU A 60 0.65 -4.31 20.63
N GLN A 61 1.06 -5.40 21.28
CA GLN A 61 2.06 -5.40 22.33
C GLN A 61 3.26 -6.18 21.82
N TYR A 62 4.41 -5.52 21.73
CA TYR A 62 5.66 -6.16 21.34
C TYR A 62 6.45 -6.64 22.56
N ASP A 63 7.43 -7.50 22.29
CA ASP A 63 8.54 -7.78 23.19
C ASP A 63 9.44 -6.54 23.39
N GLU A 64 10.40 -6.63 24.32
CA GLU A 64 11.30 -5.51 24.65
C GLU A 64 12.18 -5.05 23.46
N THR A 65 12.34 -5.90 22.44
CA THR A 65 13.14 -5.59 21.24
C THR A 65 12.33 -5.10 20.05
N TYR A 66 11.00 -4.98 20.18
CA TYR A 66 10.07 -4.65 19.09
C TYR A 66 10.14 -5.58 17.87
N ARG A 67 10.68 -6.79 18.04
CA ARG A 67 10.84 -7.77 16.96
C ARG A 67 9.65 -8.70 16.83
N ALA A 68 9.00 -9.04 17.95
CA ALA A 68 7.91 -10.00 17.98
C ALA A 68 6.67 -9.44 18.68
N VAL A 69 5.50 -9.68 18.10
CA VAL A 69 4.22 -9.43 18.76
C VAL A 69 4.00 -10.49 19.83
N VAL A 70 3.84 -10.07 21.08
CA VAL A 70 3.56 -10.97 22.22
C VAL A 70 2.08 -11.00 22.59
N ASN A 71 1.37 -9.89 22.41
CA ASN A 71 -0.09 -9.83 22.54
C ASN A 71 -0.66 -8.89 21.47
N TRP A 72 -1.91 -9.11 21.08
CA TRP A 72 -2.62 -8.27 20.11
C TRP A 72 -4.10 -8.22 20.46
N GLY A 73 -4.82 -7.27 19.89
CA GLY A 73 -6.25 -7.18 20.16
C GLY A 73 -6.53 -6.72 21.59
N ALA A 74 -7.64 -7.18 22.15
CA ALA A 74 -7.99 -6.90 23.54
C ALA A 74 -6.89 -7.35 24.52
N SER A 75 -6.18 -8.45 24.25
CA SER A 75 -5.13 -8.97 25.15
C SER A 75 -3.92 -8.03 25.28
N ALA A 76 -3.66 -7.17 24.28
CA ALA A 76 -2.64 -6.13 24.36
C ALA A 76 -3.01 -5.00 25.35
N LEU A 77 -4.31 -4.76 25.59
CA LEU A 77 -4.81 -3.66 26.42
C LEU A 77 -5.44 -4.10 27.74
N SER A 78 -5.78 -5.39 27.89
CA SER A 78 -6.61 -5.89 28.99
C SER A 78 -5.88 -6.73 30.02
N SER A 79 -4.57 -6.52 30.20
CA SER A 79 -3.83 -7.20 31.27
C SER A 79 -4.33 -6.74 32.64
N GLU A 80 -4.85 -7.66 33.45
CA GLU A 80 -5.21 -7.33 34.84
C GLU A 80 -4.00 -6.77 35.60
N PRO A 81 -4.18 -5.68 36.38
CA PRO A 81 -3.14 -5.14 37.23
C PRO A 81 -2.66 -6.20 38.23
N THR A 82 -1.41 -6.64 38.15
CA THR A 82 -0.85 -7.61 39.10
C THR A 82 0.16 -6.97 40.04
N ARG A 83 0.11 -7.29 41.33
CA ARG A 83 1.15 -6.92 42.32
C ARG A 83 2.52 -7.59 42.07
N ARG A 84 2.61 -8.57 41.16
CA ARG A 84 3.85 -9.28 40.81
C ARG A 84 4.65 -8.47 39.79
N LYS A 85 5.98 -8.38 39.97
CA LYS A 85 6.90 -7.78 38.97
C LYS A 85 6.79 -8.58 37.66
N ARG A 86 6.11 -8.03 36.65
CA ARG A 86 6.21 -8.52 35.27
C ARG A 86 7.50 -8.00 34.64
N TYR A 87 8.02 -8.73 33.64
CA TYR A 87 8.97 -8.15 32.69
C TYR A 87 8.36 -6.87 32.11
N LYS A 88 9.14 -5.79 32.02
CA LYS A 88 8.65 -4.49 31.55
C LYS A 88 8.49 -4.56 30.03
N LEU A 89 7.33 -5.05 29.60
CA LEU A 89 6.96 -4.93 28.20
C LEU A 89 6.81 -3.45 27.82
N PRO A 90 7.13 -3.06 26.59
CA PRO A 90 6.89 -1.70 26.10
C PRO A 90 5.42 -1.28 26.20
N LYS A 91 5.14 0.01 25.98
CA LYS A 91 3.76 0.46 25.82
C LYS A 91 3.12 -0.20 24.57
N PRO A 92 1.85 -0.64 24.63
CA PRO A 92 1.10 -1.04 23.45
C PRO A 92 1.14 0.02 22.35
N VAL A 93 1.23 -0.44 21.11
CA VAL A 93 1.16 0.35 19.88
C VAL A 93 -0.30 0.38 19.42
N GLU A 94 -0.89 1.57 19.38
CA GLU A 94 -2.30 1.84 19.08
C GLU A 94 -2.42 3.00 18.08
N TYR A 95 -3.62 3.21 17.52
CA TYR A 95 -3.94 4.35 16.65
C TYR A 95 -3.07 4.48 15.38
N PHE A 96 -2.33 3.42 15.01
CA PHE A 96 -1.46 3.42 13.83
C PHE A 96 -2.23 3.56 12.51
N LYS A 97 -3.55 3.34 12.49
CA LYS A 97 -4.41 3.67 11.34
C LYS A 97 -4.46 5.17 11.03
N PHE A 98 -4.27 6.06 12.02
CA PHE A 98 -4.27 7.51 11.76
C PHE A 98 -3.12 7.97 10.85
N TYR A 99 -2.06 7.17 10.71
CA TYR A 99 -0.99 7.42 9.76
C TYR A 99 -1.39 7.15 8.29
N LEU A 100 -2.58 6.59 8.06
CA LEU A 100 -3.16 6.39 6.73
C LEU A 100 -3.95 7.60 6.23
N GLY A 101 -4.21 8.61 7.06
CA GLY A 101 -4.95 9.81 6.65
C GLY A 101 -4.04 11.03 6.61
N ASP A 102 -3.94 11.65 5.43
CA ASP A 102 -3.12 12.85 5.26
C ASP A 102 -3.71 14.08 5.98
N ASP A 103 -5.04 14.17 6.03
CA ASP A 103 -5.78 15.24 6.72
C ASP A 103 -5.92 15.00 8.24
N VAL A 104 -5.27 13.96 8.78
CA VAL A 104 -5.29 13.71 10.23
C VAL A 104 -4.30 14.65 10.92
N PRO A 105 -4.75 15.51 11.85
CA PRO A 105 -3.87 16.45 12.54
C PRO A 105 -2.75 15.71 13.28
N GLU A 106 -1.53 16.25 13.27
CA GLU A 106 -0.36 15.61 13.89
C GLU A 106 -0.55 15.36 15.39
N GLU A 107 -1.29 16.21 16.09
CA GLU A 107 -1.63 16.00 17.50
C GLU A 107 -2.51 14.77 17.76
N LYS A 108 -3.13 14.21 16.72
CA LYS A 108 -3.93 12.97 16.78
C LYS A 108 -3.10 11.72 16.48
N LYS A 109 -1.95 11.87 15.81
CA LYS A 109 -1.05 10.76 15.50
C LYS A 109 -0.22 10.43 16.73
N THR A 110 -0.53 9.28 17.36
CA THR A 110 0.24 8.81 18.52
C THR A 110 1.66 8.44 18.08
N LYS A 111 2.68 9.01 18.72
CA LYS A 111 4.08 8.68 18.42
C LYS A 111 4.34 7.19 18.53
N LEU A 112 4.69 6.57 17.39
CA LEU A 112 5.08 5.18 17.33
C LEU A 112 6.56 5.00 17.75
N PRO A 113 6.93 3.83 18.29
CA PRO A 113 8.33 3.47 18.50
C PRO A 113 9.12 3.55 17.19
N GLN A 114 10.40 3.95 17.26
CA GLN A 114 11.24 4.11 16.07
C GLN A 114 11.40 2.78 15.31
N GLU A 115 11.38 1.68 16.04
CA GLU A 115 11.51 0.31 15.55
C GLU A 115 10.23 -0.20 14.87
N VAL A 116 9.09 0.47 15.08
CA VAL A 116 7.77 0.04 14.57
C VAL A 116 7.14 1.18 13.75
N PRO A 117 7.53 1.33 12.47
CA PRO A 117 6.81 2.23 11.56
C PRO A 117 5.36 1.76 11.40
N PHE A 118 4.46 2.66 11.00
CA PHE A 118 3.03 2.34 10.95
C PHE A 118 2.74 1.20 9.95
N GLU A 119 3.47 1.08 8.84
CA GLU A 119 3.33 -0.03 7.91
C GLU A 119 3.64 -1.38 8.58
N LYS A 120 4.65 -1.43 9.46
CA LYS A 120 4.96 -2.63 10.26
C LYS A 120 3.84 -2.94 11.24
N ALA A 121 3.33 -1.94 11.96
CA ALA A 121 2.22 -2.14 12.89
C ALA A 121 0.95 -2.66 12.18
N ILE A 122 0.61 -2.11 11.00
CA ILE A 122 -0.51 -2.60 10.20
C ILE A 122 -0.25 -4.04 9.76
N THR A 123 0.92 -4.31 9.18
CA THR A 123 1.30 -5.65 8.70
C THR A 123 1.22 -6.69 9.82
N ASP A 124 1.82 -6.41 10.97
CA ASP A 124 1.83 -7.31 12.12
C ASP A 124 0.41 -7.54 12.68
N PHE A 125 -0.42 -6.49 12.74
CA PHE A 125 -1.81 -6.62 13.19
C PHE A 125 -2.65 -7.46 12.23
N LEU A 126 -2.54 -7.20 10.92
CA LEU A 126 -3.22 -7.97 9.88
C LEU A 126 -2.71 -9.41 9.81
N HIS A 127 -1.45 -9.65 10.14
CA HIS A 127 -0.88 -10.99 10.21
C HIS A 127 -1.53 -11.80 11.34
N GLU A 128 -1.64 -11.24 12.55
CA GLU A 128 -2.33 -11.90 13.67
C GLU A 128 -3.83 -12.11 13.38
N MET A 129 -4.49 -11.11 12.81
CA MET A 129 -5.89 -11.25 12.39
C MET A 129 -6.06 -12.29 11.27
N GLY A 130 -5.13 -12.35 10.33
CA GLY A 130 -5.13 -13.29 9.21
C GLY A 130 -4.99 -14.74 9.64
N LYS A 131 -4.24 -15.02 10.73
CA LYS A 131 -4.21 -16.36 11.35
C LYS A 131 -5.61 -16.80 11.78
N ILE A 132 -6.36 -15.91 12.44
CA ILE A 132 -7.72 -16.19 12.88
C ILE A 132 -8.66 -16.36 11.68
N MET A 133 -8.58 -15.50 10.68
CA MET A 133 -9.38 -15.63 9.45
C MET A 133 -9.15 -16.98 8.78
N LYS A 134 -7.89 -17.38 8.62
CA LYS A 134 -7.51 -18.65 7.99
C LYS A 134 -8.04 -19.84 8.78
N GLU A 135 -7.82 -19.86 10.10
CA GLU A 135 -8.33 -20.90 10.99
C GLU A 135 -9.87 -21.01 10.89
N ARG A 136 -10.59 -19.90 10.95
CA ARG A 136 -12.07 -19.90 10.91
C ARG A 136 -12.61 -20.41 9.59
N ILE A 137 -12.02 -19.99 8.48
CA ILE A 137 -12.46 -20.39 7.14
C ILE A 137 -12.17 -21.87 6.90
N GLU A 138 -10.95 -22.33 7.21
CA GLU A 138 -10.56 -23.74 7.04
C GLU A 138 -11.39 -24.69 7.93
N ASN A 139 -11.71 -24.27 9.16
CA ASN A 139 -12.58 -25.02 10.08
C ASN A 139 -14.05 -25.04 9.63
N SER A 140 -14.54 -23.93 9.06
CA SER A 140 -15.93 -23.85 8.58
C SER A 140 -16.11 -24.62 7.27
N TRP A 141 -15.12 -24.56 6.38
CA TRP A 141 -15.17 -25.15 5.04
C TRP A 141 -13.82 -25.78 4.64
N PRO A 142 -13.60 -27.06 4.97
CA PRO A 142 -12.41 -27.79 4.57
C PRO A 142 -12.21 -27.81 3.04
N GLY A 143 -10.97 -27.61 2.58
CA GLY A 143 -10.62 -27.61 1.15
C GLY A 143 -10.69 -26.24 0.46
N ILE A 144 -11.02 -25.17 1.18
CA ILE A 144 -10.85 -23.79 0.71
C ILE A 144 -9.36 -23.43 0.72
N ASP A 145 -8.76 -23.17 -0.45
CA ASP A 145 -7.48 -22.47 -0.52
C ASP A 145 -7.73 -21.00 -0.16
N PHE A 146 -7.20 -20.59 1.00
CA PHE A 146 -7.35 -19.25 1.56
C PHE A 146 -6.91 -18.13 0.63
N CYS A 147 -5.89 -18.32 -0.21
CA CYS A 147 -5.42 -17.27 -1.11
C CYS A 147 -6.14 -17.28 -2.46
N LYS A 148 -6.67 -18.44 -2.88
CA LYS A 148 -7.30 -18.61 -4.20
C LYS A 148 -8.82 -18.42 -4.15
N HIS A 149 -9.51 -19.03 -3.18
CA HIS A 149 -10.98 -19.06 -3.19
C HIS A 149 -11.61 -17.98 -2.30
N VAL A 150 -10.81 -17.17 -1.61
CA VAL A 150 -11.30 -16.10 -0.72
C VAL A 150 -11.15 -14.74 -1.40
N LEU A 151 -12.23 -13.98 -1.42
CA LEU A 151 -12.25 -12.56 -1.76
C LEU A 151 -12.25 -11.73 -0.48
N PHE A 152 -11.21 -10.92 -0.28
CA PHE A 152 -11.16 -9.95 0.81
C PHE A 152 -11.74 -8.62 0.37
N VAL A 153 -12.62 -8.05 1.20
CA VAL A 153 -13.11 -6.68 1.06
C VAL A 153 -12.71 -5.89 2.30
N PHE A 154 -11.72 -5.02 2.18
CA PHE A 154 -11.29 -4.14 3.27
C PHE A 154 -12.07 -2.82 3.22
N SER A 155 -12.67 -2.43 4.34
CA SER A 155 -13.19 -1.07 4.50
C SER A 155 -12.06 -0.09 4.83
N VAL A 156 -12.07 1.05 4.16
CA VAL A 156 -11.12 2.14 4.36
C VAL A 156 -11.85 3.46 4.61
N PRO A 157 -11.21 4.47 5.22
CA PRO A 157 -11.78 5.80 5.34
C PRO A 157 -12.18 6.37 3.97
N ALA A 158 -13.18 7.25 3.93
CA ALA A 158 -13.56 7.91 2.69
C ALA A 158 -12.43 8.77 2.08
N GLU A 159 -11.60 9.37 2.94
CA GLU A 159 -10.49 10.23 2.53
C GLU A 159 -9.24 9.47 2.08
N PHE A 160 -9.31 8.14 2.03
CA PHE A 160 -8.21 7.27 1.69
C PHE A 160 -7.78 7.42 0.22
N ASN A 161 -6.60 7.99 0.01
CA ASN A 161 -6.05 8.18 -1.34
C ASN A 161 -5.35 6.92 -1.87
N GLU A 162 -4.98 6.96 -3.14
CA GLU A 162 -4.38 5.82 -3.86
C GLU A 162 -2.97 5.45 -3.39
N ILE A 163 -2.20 6.41 -2.87
CA ILE A 163 -0.88 6.15 -2.26
C ILE A 163 -1.06 5.23 -1.07
N ILE A 164 -2.01 5.58 -0.21
CA ILE A 164 -2.31 4.83 1.00
C ILE A 164 -2.97 3.49 0.66
N LYS A 165 -3.82 3.39 -0.38
CA LYS A 165 -4.29 2.10 -0.91
C LYS A 165 -3.15 1.18 -1.29
N THR A 166 -2.14 1.70 -1.98
CA THR A 166 -0.96 0.92 -2.37
C THR A 166 -0.17 0.45 -1.14
N LYS A 167 0.03 1.32 -0.15
CA LYS A 167 0.68 0.94 1.12
C LYS A 167 -0.12 -0.13 1.88
N MET A 168 -1.43 0.01 1.95
CA MET A 168 -2.30 -0.95 2.63
C MET A 168 -2.30 -2.31 1.93
N ARG A 169 -2.38 -2.33 0.60
CA ARG A 169 -2.23 -3.53 -0.22
C ARG A 169 -0.88 -4.22 0.02
N LYS A 170 0.20 -3.44 0.12
CA LYS A 170 1.50 -3.97 0.53
C LYS A 170 1.46 -4.60 1.93
N CYS A 171 0.87 -3.92 2.91
CA CYS A 171 0.75 -4.46 4.27
C CYS A 171 -0.07 -5.76 4.30
N ILE A 172 -1.16 -5.85 3.52
CA ILE A 172 -2.00 -7.05 3.39
C ILE A 172 -1.20 -8.21 2.74
N TYR A 173 -0.40 -7.90 1.72
CA TYR A 173 0.50 -8.86 1.08
C TYR A 173 1.59 -9.35 2.04
N ASP A 174 2.31 -8.43 2.70
CA ASP A 174 3.37 -8.75 3.65
C ASP A 174 2.83 -9.52 4.87
N ALA A 175 1.56 -9.30 5.24
CA ALA A 175 0.85 -10.05 6.28
C ALA A 175 0.52 -11.50 5.88
N GLY A 176 0.64 -11.85 4.59
CA GLY A 176 0.37 -13.18 4.05
C GLY A 176 -1.11 -13.45 3.75
N LEU A 177 -1.95 -12.41 3.66
CA LEU A 177 -3.37 -12.55 3.31
C LEU A 177 -3.59 -12.78 1.81
N ILE A 178 -2.69 -12.28 0.97
CA ILE A 178 -2.70 -12.43 -0.50
C ILE A 178 -1.34 -12.88 -1.03
N ARG A 179 -1.31 -13.58 -2.16
CA ARG A 179 -0.08 -14.12 -2.78
C ARG A 179 0.62 -13.17 -3.75
N SER A 180 -0.08 -12.11 -4.17
CA SER A 180 0.40 -11.18 -5.19
C SER A 180 -0.20 -9.82 -4.94
N LEU A 181 0.60 -8.77 -5.12
CA LEU A 181 0.13 -7.38 -5.04
C LEU A 181 -0.94 -7.10 -6.10
N GLY A 182 -0.86 -7.76 -7.27
CA GLY A 182 -1.78 -7.57 -8.38
C GLY A 182 -3.09 -8.36 -8.30
N THR A 183 -3.31 -9.13 -7.23
CA THR A 183 -4.50 -10.00 -7.18
C THR A 183 -5.79 -9.20 -7.11
N LEU A 184 -6.80 -9.64 -7.86
CA LEU A 184 -8.16 -9.10 -7.83
C LEU A 184 -9.02 -9.71 -6.71
N ASN A 185 -8.48 -10.72 -6.01
CA ASN A 185 -9.07 -11.32 -4.81
C ASN A 185 -8.98 -10.43 -3.56
N LEU A 186 -8.42 -9.22 -3.69
CA LEU A 186 -8.52 -8.16 -2.70
C LEU A 186 -9.29 -7.02 -3.37
N GLN A 187 -10.29 -6.49 -2.67
CA GLN A 187 -11.05 -5.30 -3.03
C GLN A 187 -11.10 -4.34 -1.84
N PHE A 188 -11.22 -3.04 -2.12
CA PHE A 188 -11.53 -2.03 -1.11
C PHE A 188 -12.94 -1.48 -1.30
N THR A 189 -13.55 -1.08 -0.19
CA THR A 189 -14.76 -0.25 -0.15
C THR A 189 -14.57 0.82 0.93
N THR A 190 -15.32 1.90 0.89
CA THR A 190 -15.26 2.86 2.01
C THR A 190 -16.15 2.42 3.17
N GLU A 191 -15.76 2.75 4.39
CA GLU A 191 -16.59 2.55 5.60
C GLU A 191 -18.05 3.03 5.42
N PRO A 192 -18.31 4.26 4.94
CA PRO A 192 -19.68 4.71 4.65
C PRO A 192 -20.40 3.91 3.56
N GLU A 193 -19.69 3.42 2.53
CA GLU A 193 -20.28 2.56 1.50
C GLU A 193 -20.70 1.21 2.08
N ALA A 194 -19.78 0.55 2.80
CA ALA A 194 -20.05 -0.72 3.47
C ALA A 194 -21.23 -0.57 4.43
N ALA A 195 -21.22 0.44 5.29
CA ALA A 195 -22.33 0.73 6.18
C ALA A 195 -23.67 0.91 5.43
N SER A 196 -23.65 1.62 4.30
CA SER A 196 -24.83 1.82 3.46
C SER A 196 -25.35 0.53 2.87
N VAL A 197 -24.46 -0.34 2.35
CA VAL A 197 -24.82 -1.66 1.81
C VAL A 197 -25.51 -2.52 2.88
N TYR A 198 -24.99 -2.51 4.11
CA TYR A 198 -25.63 -3.21 5.23
C TYR A 198 -27.03 -2.66 5.53
N CYS A 199 -27.24 -1.35 5.40
CA CYS A 199 -28.50 -0.70 5.72
C CYS A 199 -29.62 -0.99 4.71
N ILE A 200 -29.33 -1.39 3.47
CA ILE A 200 -30.34 -1.68 2.44
C ILE A 200 -31.38 -2.71 2.94
N ASN A 201 -30.92 -3.81 3.55
CA ASN A 201 -31.81 -4.81 4.11
C ASN A 201 -32.71 -4.25 5.22
N LYS A 202 -32.21 -3.27 5.99
CA LYS A 202 -33.02 -2.55 6.99
C LYS A 202 -34.03 -1.61 6.37
N ILE A 203 -33.71 -0.97 5.24
CA ILE A 203 -34.68 -0.16 4.49
C ILE A 203 -35.86 -1.02 4.01
N LYS A 204 -35.58 -2.23 3.52
CA LYS A 204 -36.60 -3.22 3.14
C LYS A 204 -37.48 -3.67 4.30
N GLU A 205 -36.87 -3.98 5.45
CA GLU A 205 -37.61 -4.30 6.69
C GLU A 205 -38.53 -3.15 7.12
N LEU A 206 -38.11 -1.91 6.88
CA LEU A 206 -38.89 -0.69 7.11
C LEU A 206 -39.93 -0.40 6.02
N LYS A 207 -40.03 -1.23 4.97
CA LYS A 207 -40.95 -1.14 3.84
C LYS A 207 -40.90 0.21 3.11
N MET A 208 -39.71 0.78 2.95
CA MET A 208 -39.54 2.01 2.18
C MET A 208 -39.28 1.70 0.70
N GLU A 209 -39.75 2.58 -0.18
CA GLU A 209 -39.65 2.41 -1.63
C GLU A 209 -38.30 2.92 -2.17
N ALA A 210 -37.97 2.48 -3.38
CA ALA A 210 -36.88 3.06 -4.16
C ALA A 210 -37.09 4.57 -4.36
N GLY A 211 -35.99 5.31 -4.39
CA GLY A 211 -35.98 6.77 -4.42
C GLY A 211 -35.79 7.42 -3.05
N VAL A 212 -35.88 6.67 -1.95
CA VAL A 212 -35.66 7.20 -0.60
C VAL A 212 -34.21 7.66 -0.42
N THR A 213 -34.06 8.88 0.10
CA THR A 213 -32.77 9.43 0.52
C THR A 213 -32.57 9.18 2.01
N TYR A 214 -31.40 8.69 2.40
CA TYR A 214 -31.07 8.35 3.77
C TYR A 214 -29.65 8.78 4.14
N LEU A 215 -29.48 9.19 5.39
CA LEU A 215 -28.21 9.56 6.00
C LEU A 215 -27.66 8.37 6.78
N VAL A 216 -26.41 8.00 6.55
CA VAL A 216 -25.67 7.08 7.42
C VAL A 216 -24.72 7.90 8.28
N VAL A 217 -24.85 7.77 9.60
CA VAL A 217 -23.98 8.37 10.61
C VAL A 217 -23.18 7.24 11.25
N ASP A 218 -21.92 7.10 10.84
CA ASP A 218 -20.99 6.14 11.41
C ASP A 218 -20.26 6.76 12.59
N CYS A 219 -20.71 6.44 13.80
CA CYS A 219 -20.04 6.84 15.03
C CYS A 219 -19.01 5.78 15.43
N GLY A 220 -17.80 5.94 14.89
CA GLY A 220 -16.63 5.15 15.23
C GLY A 220 -16.02 5.48 16.60
N GLY A 221 -14.88 4.87 16.90
CA GLY A 221 -14.12 5.16 18.11
C GLY A 221 -13.36 6.49 18.00
N GLY A 222 -12.63 6.69 16.90
CA GLY A 222 -11.82 7.90 16.70
C GLY A 222 -12.51 8.98 15.87
N THR A 223 -13.34 8.59 14.90
CA THR A 223 -13.99 9.49 13.94
C THR A 223 -15.50 9.29 13.94
N VAL A 224 -16.21 10.29 13.44
CA VAL A 224 -17.60 10.19 13.03
C VAL A 224 -17.68 10.60 11.57
N ASP A 225 -18.29 9.75 10.75
CA ASP A 225 -18.36 9.90 9.30
C ASP A 225 -19.82 9.86 8.83
N LEU A 226 -20.20 10.80 7.95
CA LEU A 226 -21.56 11.03 7.50
C LEU A 226 -21.63 10.94 5.96
N THR A 227 -22.59 10.18 5.45
CA THR A 227 -22.87 10.11 4.01
C THR A 227 -24.37 10.10 3.75
N VAL A 228 -24.81 10.86 2.75
CA VAL A 228 -26.19 10.80 2.27
C VAL A 228 -26.22 9.96 0.99
N ARG A 229 -27.13 9.00 0.97
CA ARG A 229 -27.33 8.05 -0.11
C ARG A 229 -28.78 8.03 -0.56
N LYS A 230 -28.97 7.64 -1.81
CA LYS A 230 -30.29 7.36 -2.37
C LYS A 230 -30.39 5.88 -2.71
N LEU A 231 -31.46 5.22 -2.24
CA LEU A 231 -31.80 3.87 -2.69
C LEU A 231 -32.39 3.98 -4.10
N LEU A 232 -31.84 3.24 -5.04
CA LEU A 232 -32.35 3.13 -6.41
C LEU A 232 -33.22 1.88 -6.55
N ASN A 233 -33.79 1.69 -7.74
CA ASN A 233 -34.39 0.41 -8.11
C ASN A 233 -33.33 -0.72 -8.04
N ASP A 234 -33.81 -1.96 -7.89
CA ASP A 234 -32.97 -3.16 -7.84
C ASP A 234 -31.96 -3.17 -6.68
N ASP A 235 -32.31 -2.52 -5.57
CA ASP A 235 -31.50 -2.48 -4.34
C ASP A 235 -30.11 -1.87 -4.50
N ARG A 236 -29.92 -1.05 -5.53
CA ARG A 236 -28.66 -0.34 -5.76
C ARG A 236 -28.63 0.99 -4.99
N ILE A 237 -27.44 1.50 -4.68
CA ILE A 237 -27.26 2.76 -3.94
C ILE A 237 -26.47 3.80 -4.75
N ALA A 238 -26.93 5.04 -4.73
CA ALA A 238 -26.22 6.20 -5.30
C ALA A 238 -25.79 7.18 -4.20
N GLU A 239 -24.71 7.91 -4.44
CA GLU A 239 -24.22 8.96 -3.54
C GLU A 239 -24.82 10.31 -3.91
N THR A 240 -25.37 11.03 -2.93
CA THR A 240 -26.17 12.25 -3.18
C THR A 240 -25.46 13.54 -2.80
N THR A 241 -24.59 13.52 -1.80
CA THR A 241 -23.86 14.71 -1.31
C THR A 241 -22.42 14.34 -0.99
N GLU A 242 -21.53 15.34 -0.98
CA GLU A 242 -20.21 15.18 -0.40
C GLU A 242 -20.31 14.69 1.06
N ARG A 243 -19.32 13.89 1.44
CA ARG A 243 -19.20 13.28 2.76
C ARG A 243 -18.71 14.33 3.75
N THR A 244 -19.16 14.24 4.99
CA THR A 244 -18.65 15.07 6.08
C THR A 244 -18.24 14.19 7.25
N GLY A 245 -17.32 14.67 8.08
CA GLY A 245 -16.87 13.91 9.23
C GLY A 245 -16.14 14.78 10.24
N GLY A 246 -15.77 14.17 11.37
CA GLY A 246 -15.03 14.86 12.40
C GLY A 246 -14.39 13.93 13.42
N PHE A 247 -13.32 14.41 14.04
CA PHE A 247 -12.61 13.74 15.13
C PHE A 247 -13.37 13.89 16.46
N CYS A 248 -14.50 13.18 16.59
CA CYS A 248 -15.39 13.24 17.74
C CYS A 248 -16.05 11.89 18.09
N GLY A 249 -15.35 10.78 17.84
CA GLY A 249 -15.83 9.43 18.16
C GLY A 249 -15.82 9.10 19.67
N GLY A 250 -16.14 7.85 19.99
CA GLY A 250 -16.27 7.39 21.38
C GLY A 250 -15.03 7.47 22.28
N THR A 251 -13.81 7.63 21.73
CA THR A 251 -12.59 7.83 22.54
C THR A 251 -12.48 9.23 23.13
N TYR A 252 -13.19 10.20 22.55
CA TYR A 252 -13.21 11.57 23.08
C TYR A 252 -13.94 11.65 24.42
N ILE A 253 -14.85 10.71 24.69
CA ILE A 253 -15.49 10.57 26.00
C ILE A 253 -14.52 9.93 27.00
N ASP A 254 -13.68 9.00 26.54
CA ASP A 254 -12.60 8.44 27.37
C ASP A 254 -11.62 9.55 27.78
N ASP A 255 -11.32 10.48 26.88
CA ASP A 255 -10.50 11.65 27.17
C ASP A 255 -11.14 12.58 28.22
N GLU A 256 -12.45 12.84 28.15
CA GLU A 256 -13.14 13.66 29.16
C GLU A 256 -13.16 12.97 30.54
N PHE A 257 -13.31 11.64 30.59
CA PHE A 257 -13.15 10.88 31.82
C PHE A 257 -11.73 10.98 32.39
N LEU A 258 -10.70 10.87 31.54
CA LEU A 258 -9.31 11.04 31.97
C LEU A 258 -9.01 12.48 32.43
N LYS A 259 -9.61 13.51 31.82
CA LYS A 259 -9.52 14.91 32.27
C LYS A 259 -10.23 15.13 33.61
N PHE A 260 -11.35 14.45 33.85
CA PHE A 260 -11.98 14.45 35.15
C PHE A 260 -11.05 13.85 36.21
N LEU A 261 -10.40 12.73 35.90
CA LEU A 261 -9.42 12.12 36.80
C LEU A 261 -8.23 13.06 37.06
N GLU A 262 -7.77 13.82 36.06
CA GLU A 262 -6.74 14.86 36.24
C GLU A 262 -7.17 15.95 37.23
N LYS A 263 -8.47 16.28 37.30
CA LYS A 263 -9.00 17.24 38.28
C LYS A 263 -9.12 16.65 39.69
N LYS A 264 -9.39 15.35 39.82
CA LYS A 264 -9.60 14.67 41.11
C LYS A 264 -8.30 14.17 41.75
N ALA A 265 -7.39 13.62 40.95
CA ALA A 265 -6.15 13.00 41.41
C ALA A 265 -4.90 13.86 41.14
N GLY A 266 -5.07 15.01 40.47
CA GLY A 266 -3.99 15.91 40.08
C GLY A 266 -3.40 15.58 38.70
N LYS A 267 -3.24 16.62 37.88
CA LYS A 267 -2.79 16.50 36.48
C LYS A 267 -1.43 15.82 36.35
N SER A 268 -0.48 16.15 37.23
CA SER A 268 0.85 15.55 37.24
C SER A 268 0.81 14.06 37.59
N ALA A 269 -0.05 13.66 38.53
CA ALA A 269 -0.21 12.28 38.95
C ALA A 269 -0.71 11.41 37.78
N VAL A 270 -1.78 11.86 37.12
CA VAL A 270 -2.38 11.16 35.98
C VAL A 270 -1.43 11.12 34.78
N LYS A 271 -0.63 12.18 34.54
CA LYS A 271 0.39 12.15 33.49
C LYS A 271 1.45 11.07 33.75
N ILE A 272 1.99 11.00 34.97
CA ILE A 272 2.97 9.97 35.35
C ILE A 272 2.35 8.58 35.28
N PHE A 273 1.08 8.44 35.70
CA PHE A 273 0.32 7.20 35.60
C PHE A 273 0.18 6.72 34.14
N LYS A 274 -0.20 7.61 33.23
CA LYS A 274 -0.26 7.33 31.77
C LYS A 274 1.09 6.93 31.19
N GLU A 275 2.19 7.49 31.67
CA GLU A 275 3.54 7.19 31.19
C GLU A 275 4.10 5.88 31.76
N LYS A 276 3.83 5.57 33.03
CA LYS A 276 4.48 4.46 33.75
C LYS A 276 3.61 3.21 33.93
N HIS A 277 2.28 3.34 33.89
CA HIS A 277 1.31 2.27 34.17
C HIS A 277 0.14 2.32 33.17
N TYR A 278 0.49 2.43 31.89
CA TYR A 278 -0.50 2.51 30.81
C TYR A 278 -1.40 1.27 30.72
N ASP A 279 -0.92 0.11 31.17
CA ASP A 279 -1.70 -1.11 31.34
C ASP A 279 -2.90 -0.89 32.29
N GLN A 280 -2.69 -0.21 33.43
CA GLN A 280 -3.77 0.11 34.36
C GLN A 280 -4.70 1.19 33.82
N VAL A 281 -4.18 2.16 33.05
CA VAL A 281 -5.04 3.14 32.34
C VAL A 281 -5.97 2.42 31.37
N ASN A 282 -5.44 1.51 30.56
CA ASN A 282 -6.22 0.76 29.59
C ASN A 282 -7.21 -0.18 30.26
N TYR A 283 -6.81 -0.85 31.33
CA TYR A 283 -7.72 -1.67 32.13
C TYR A 283 -8.89 -0.83 32.68
N MET A 284 -8.59 0.31 33.31
CA MET A 284 -9.61 1.23 33.83
C MET A 284 -10.56 1.72 32.73
N VAL A 285 -10.04 2.10 31.56
CA VAL A 285 -10.89 2.59 30.45
C VAL A 285 -11.70 1.46 29.82
N HIS A 286 -11.08 0.34 29.45
CA HIS A 286 -11.71 -0.71 28.65
C HIS A 286 -12.47 -1.76 29.46
N LYS A 287 -12.14 -1.98 30.74
CA LYS A 287 -12.79 -2.97 31.60
C LYS A 287 -13.75 -2.37 32.62
N PHE A 288 -13.61 -1.09 32.95
CA PHE A 288 -14.53 -0.39 33.85
C PHE A 288 -15.32 0.68 33.11
N PHE A 289 -14.67 1.78 32.70
CA PHE A 289 -15.39 2.96 32.20
C PHE A 289 -16.25 2.66 30.97
N CYS A 290 -15.70 2.02 29.94
CA CYS A 290 -16.42 1.72 28.71
C CYS A 290 -17.66 0.82 28.94
N PRO A 291 -17.52 -0.39 29.51
CA PRO A 291 -18.66 -1.32 29.65
C PRO A 291 -19.62 -0.95 30.79
N GLU A 292 -19.15 -0.38 31.91
CA GLU A 292 -19.98 -0.10 33.09
C GLU A 292 -20.62 1.30 33.04
N ILE A 293 -20.02 2.26 32.31
CA ILE A 293 -20.48 3.66 32.28
C ILE A 293 -20.79 4.11 30.85
N LYS A 294 -19.81 4.11 29.94
CA LYS A 294 -19.93 4.75 28.62
C LYS A 294 -21.05 4.20 27.74
N ILE A 295 -21.13 2.87 27.65
CA ILE A 295 -22.11 2.16 26.83
C ILE A 295 -23.52 2.15 27.47
N PRO A 296 -23.69 1.80 28.77
CA PRO A 296 -25.02 1.69 29.39
C PRO A 296 -25.64 3.03 29.78
N PHE A 297 -24.87 4.11 29.98
CA PHE A 297 -25.41 5.42 30.37
C PHE A 297 -26.47 5.88 29.36
N SER A 298 -27.68 6.14 29.86
CA SER A 298 -28.86 6.46 29.05
C SER A 298 -29.17 7.96 28.97
N GLY A 299 -28.60 8.75 29.87
CA GLY A 299 -28.96 10.16 30.05
C GLY A 299 -30.27 10.42 30.79
N LYS A 300 -30.92 9.38 31.34
CA LYS A 300 -32.15 9.54 32.13
C LYS A 300 -31.81 9.63 33.62
N GLU A 301 -31.99 10.82 34.20
CA GLU A 301 -31.67 11.09 35.60
C GLU A 301 -32.43 10.18 36.57
N ASN A 302 -33.73 9.95 36.32
CA ASN A 302 -34.58 9.10 37.18
C ASN A 302 -34.11 7.64 37.27
N ASP A 303 -33.38 7.15 36.26
CA ASP A 303 -32.87 5.77 36.20
C ASP A 303 -31.40 5.69 36.64
N PHE A 304 -30.76 6.83 36.91
CA PHE A 304 -29.33 6.90 37.19
C PHE A 304 -29.05 6.63 38.67
N LYS A 305 -28.07 5.77 38.93
CA LYS A 305 -27.52 5.53 40.27
C LYS A 305 -26.10 6.05 40.29
N ILE A 306 -25.70 6.66 41.41
CA ILE A 306 -24.32 7.04 41.64
C ILE A 306 -23.43 5.81 41.43
N ILE A 307 -22.34 6.01 40.68
CA ILE A 307 -21.38 4.94 40.37
C ILE A 307 -20.12 5.22 41.20
N GLU A 308 -19.79 4.30 42.10
CA GLU A 308 -18.58 4.37 42.90
C GLU A 308 -17.37 3.97 42.04
N PHE A 309 -16.46 4.92 41.82
CA PHE A 309 -15.17 4.67 41.18
C PHE A 309 -14.08 4.50 42.25
N ASP A 310 -13.80 3.24 42.57
CA ASP A 310 -12.77 2.82 43.53
C ASP A 310 -11.37 2.80 42.88
N ILE A 311 -10.52 3.76 43.24
CA ILE A 311 -9.15 3.88 42.71
C ILE A 311 -8.28 2.70 43.15
N GLU A 312 -8.42 2.20 44.39
CA GLU A 312 -7.64 1.09 44.92
C GLU A 312 -7.86 -0.20 44.13
N LYS A 313 -9.10 -0.43 43.66
CA LYS A 313 -9.45 -1.60 42.86
C LYS A 313 -9.12 -1.42 41.38
N LYS A 314 -9.42 -0.26 40.81
CA LYS A 314 -9.40 -0.08 39.35
C LYS A 314 -8.05 0.42 38.81
N CYS A 315 -7.32 1.25 39.58
CA CYS A 315 -6.04 1.83 39.17
C CYS A 315 -5.10 2.13 40.36
N PRO A 316 -4.75 1.15 41.20
CA PRO A 316 -4.00 1.37 42.44
C PRO A 316 -2.63 2.03 42.25
N ALA A 317 -1.98 1.87 41.09
CA ALA A 317 -0.70 2.52 40.85
C ALA A 317 -0.79 4.05 40.75
N LEU A 318 -1.98 4.62 40.55
CA LEU A 318 -2.19 6.06 40.56
C LEU A 318 -1.92 6.67 41.94
N ILE A 319 -2.31 5.97 43.02
CA ILE A 319 -2.26 6.44 44.42
C ILE A 319 -0.87 6.95 44.82
N GLN A 320 0.19 6.30 44.35
CA GLN A 320 1.57 6.68 44.69
C GLN A 320 2.04 7.99 44.06
N TYR A 321 1.28 8.53 43.09
CA TYR A 321 1.61 9.76 42.38
C TYR A 321 0.73 10.94 42.77
N ILE A 322 -0.32 10.70 43.57
CA ILE A 322 -1.22 11.72 44.08
C ILE A 322 -0.54 12.40 45.28
N ASN A 323 -0.45 13.73 45.20
CA ASN A 323 0.12 14.59 46.24
C ASN A 323 -0.98 15.44 46.89
N ASP A 324 -0.61 16.16 47.95
CA ASP A 324 -1.51 17.07 48.64
C ASP A 324 -1.81 18.32 47.78
N PRO A 325 -3.03 18.87 47.81
CA PRO A 325 -4.15 18.50 48.71
C PRO A 325 -5.07 17.38 48.19
N GLU A 326 -4.91 16.93 46.93
CA GLU A 326 -5.80 15.90 46.35
C GLU A 326 -5.73 14.57 47.11
N ARG A 327 -4.53 14.23 47.63
CA ARG A 327 -4.31 13.03 48.43
C ARG A 327 -5.14 13.02 49.70
N ASP A 328 -5.07 14.08 50.52
CA ASP A 328 -5.80 14.18 51.79
C ASP A 328 -7.31 13.99 51.58
N GLN A 329 -7.86 14.62 50.54
CA GLN A 329 -9.28 14.49 50.21
C GLN A 329 -9.62 13.04 49.83
N LEU A 330 -8.85 12.42 48.93
CA LEU A 330 -9.11 11.06 48.50
C LEU A 330 -8.88 10.03 49.61
N GLU A 331 -7.94 10.23 50.53
CA GLU A 331 -7.78 9.37 51.71
C GLU A 331 -8.98 9.46 52.65
N ASN A 332 -9.53 10.67 52.87
CA ASN A 332 -10.75 10.86 53.66
C ASN A 332 -11.99 10.23 53.00
N ASP A 333 -12.02 10.19 51.67
CA ASP A 333 -13.09 9.57 50.87
C ASP A 333 -12.82 8.08 50.60
N GLU A 334 -11.90 7.44 51.33
CA GLU A 334 -11.53 6.01 51.19
C GLU A 334 -11.13 5.62 49.76
N TRP A 335 -10.53 6.56 49.00
CA TRP A 335 -10.14 6.44 47.59
C TRP A 335 -11.30 6.16 46.61
N ILE A 336 -12.54 6.40 47.04
CA ILE A 336 -13.74 6.22 46.23
C ILE A 336 -14.19 7.59 45.70
N ILE A 337 -14.40 7.66 44.38
CA ILE A 337 -14.98 8.83 43.74
C ILE A 337 -16.40 8.50 43.28
N ASP A 338 -17.38 9.20 43.85
CA ASP A 338 -18.76 9.14 43.40
C ASP A 338 -18.93 9.85 42.05
N LEU A 339 -19.37 9.10 41.05
CA LEU A 339 -19.74 9.62 39.73
C LEU A 339 -21.26 9.82 39.70
N ASP A 340 -21.68 11.05 39.97
CA ASP A 340 -23.09 11.45 39.88
C ASP A 340 -23.55 11.66 38.42
N PHE A 341 -24.85 11.88 38.24
CA PHE A 341 -25.47 12.04 36.92
C PHE A 341 -24.84 13.20 36.14
N ALA A 342 -24.68 14.36 36.79
CA ALA A 342 -24.14 15.56 36.17
C ALA A 342 -22.68 15.35 35.71
N THR A 343 -21.88 14.67 36.52
CA THR A 343 -20.49 14.31 36.24
C THR A 343 -20.41 13.39 35.04
N VAL A 344 -21.15 12.27 35.03
CA VAL A 344 -21.13 11.35 33.90
C VAL A 344 -21.62 12.04 32.63
N LYS A 345 -22.73 12.80 32.70
CA LYS A 345 -23.26 13.57 31.57
C LYS A 345 -22.23 14.55 30.99
N SER A 346 -21.42 15.19 31.84
CA SER A 346 -20.37 16.12 31.43
C SER A 346 -19.29 15.50 30.55
N PHE A 347 -19.06 14.19 30.64
CA PHE A 347 -18.10 13.49 29.78
C PHE A 347 -18.58 13.38 28.33
N PHE A 348 -19.89 13.35 28.13
CA PHE A 348 -20.52 13.08 26.84
C PHE A 348 -20.93 14.33 26.09
N ASP A 349 -21.56 15.29 26.79
CA ASP A 349 -22.18 16.46 26.13
C ASP A 349 -21.23 17.18 25.17
N PRO A 350 -19.97 17.53 25.54
CA PRO A 350 -19.08 18.24 24.62
C PRO A 350 -18.77 17.49 23.33
N VAL A 351 -18.85 16.15 23.37
CA VAL A 351 -18.59 15.28 22.22
C VAL A 351 -19.87 15.12 21.39
N ILE A 352 -21.00 14.79 22.02
CA ILE A 352 -22.29 14.61 21.35
C ILE A 352 -22.75 15.91 20.68
N GLU A 353 -22.52 17.08 21.28
CA GLU A 353 -22.85 18.37 20.65
C GLU A 353 -22.12 18.58 19.32
N LYS A 354 -20.90 18.06 19.17
CA LYS A 354 -20.16 18.12 17.89
C LYS A 354 -20.81 17.22 16.84
N ILE A 355 -21.22 16.02 17.24
CA ILE A 355 -21.92 15.06 16.37
C ILE A 355 -23.27 15.65 15.91
N ILE A 356 -24.04 16.23 16.82
CA ILE A 356 -25.32 16.91 16.51
C ILE A 356 -25.10 18.02 15.48
N LYS A 357 -24.05 18.83 15.64
CA LYS A 357 -23.72 19.90 14.67
C LYS A 357 -23.38 19.34 13.29
N LEU A 358 -22.58 18.27 13.21
CA LEU A 358 -22.25 17.61 11.94
C LEU A 358 -23.52 17.08 11.24
N ILE A 359 -24.40 16.40 11.99
CA ILE A 359 -25.66 15.89 11.46
C ILE A 359 -26.56 17.02 10.98
N THR A 360 -26.69 18.09 11.77
CA THR A 360 -27.50 19.27 11.42
C THR A 360 -27.03 19.89 10.11
N LEU A 361 -25.71 20.05 9.95
CA LEU A 361 -25.12 20.58 8.72
C LEU A 361 -25.41 19.66 7.52
N GLN A 362 -25.23 18.35 7.68
CA GLN A 362 -25.47 17.40 6.59
C GLN A 362 -26.95 17.37 6.16
N LEU A 363 -27.88 17.39 7.13
CA LEU A 363 -29.31 17.44 6.83
C LEU A 363 -29.73 18.79 6.21
N SER A 364 -29.06 19.90 6.56
CA SER A 364 -29.34 21.19 5.92
C SER A 364 -28.94 21.21 4.44
N ASN A 365 -27.93 20.43 4.06
CA ASN A 365 -27.50 20.23 2.67
C ASN A 365 -28.35 19.19 1.92
N CYS A 366 -29.24 18.46 2.61
CA CYS A 366 -30.14 17.48 2.02
C CYS A 366 -31.52 17.50 2.72
N SER A 367 -32.36 18.44 2.31
CA SER A 367 -33.70 18.68 2.89
C SER A 367 -34.66 17.50 2.76
N ASP A 368 -34.45 16.61 1.79
CA ASP A 368 -35.35 15.50 1.47
C ASP A 368 -34.92 14.17 2.13
N CYS A 369 -34.07 14.23 3.15
CA CYS A 369 -33.59 13.04 3.87
C CYS A 369 -34.72 12.42 4.72
N SER A 370 -35.14 11.21 4.36
CA SER A 370 -36.29 10.53 4.98
C SER A 370 -35.91 9.60 6.13
N LEU A 371 -34.66 9.13 6.16
CA LEU A 371 -34.19 8.11 7.09
C LEU A 371 -32.74 8.39 7.52
N MET A 372 -32.44 8.16 8.79
CA MET A 372 -31.10 8.24 9.35
C MET A 372 -30.73 6.91 9.99
N PHE A 373 -29.60 6.33 9.60
CA PHE A 373 -28.99 5.18 10.23
C PHE A 373 -27.88 5.59 11.16
N LEU A 374 -27.92 5.11 12.39
CA LEU A 374 -26.85 5.29 13.37
C LEU A 374 -26.05 3.98 13.49
N VAL A 375 -24.83 3.96 12.95
CA VAL A 375 -23.95 2.77 12.85
C VAL A 375 -22.60 3.04 13.51
N GLY A 376 -21.75 2.02 13.62
CA GLY A 376 -20.43 2.16 14.27
C GLY A 376 -20.41 1.73 15.73
N GLY A 377 -19.22 1.63 16.29
CA GLY A 377 -19.00 1.11 17.65
C GLY A 377 -19.60 2.00 18.74
N PHE A 378 -19.50 3.32 18.59
CA PHE A 378 -19.99 4.29 19.57
C PHE A 378 -21.52 4.45 19.51
N SER A 379 -22.14 4.10 18.38
CA SER A 379 -23.60 4.01 18.22
C SER A 379 -24.28 2.98 19.12
N GLN A 380 -23.54 2.17 19.87
CA GLN A 380 -24.07 1.33 20.94
C GLN A 380 -24.41 2.12 22.22
N SER A 381 -23.83 3.31 22.42
CA SER A 381 -24.04 4.12 23.61
C SER A 381 -25.49 4.58 23.71
N LYS A 382 -26.17 4.21 24.81
CA LYS A 382 -27.59 4.55 25.00
C LYS A 382 -27.83 6.05 25.04
N TYR A 383 -26.90 6.83 25.62
CA TYR A 383 -27.02 8.28 25.67
C TYR A 383 -26.88 8.93 24.30
N LEU A 384 -25.93 8.49 23.47
CA LEU A 384 -25.83 8.97 22.08
C LEU A 384 -27.14 8.69 21.33
N GLN A 385 -27.65 7.46 21.40
CA GLN A 385 -28.91 7.11 20.74
C GLN A 385 -30.08 7.97 21.24
N HIS A 386 -30.13 8.26 22.54
CA HIS A 386 -31.17 9.09 23.14
C HIS A 386 -31.10 10.53 22.63
N ARG A 387 -29.92 11.16 22.68
CA ARG A 387 -29.69 12.55 22.25
C ARG A 387 -29.95 12.76 20.76
N ILE A 388 -29.52 11.84 19.90
CA ILE A 388 -29.81 11.91 18.46
C ILE A 388 -31.31 11.75 18.19
N LYS A 389 -32.00 10.86 18.92
CA LYS A 389 -33.47 10.74 18.82
C LYS A 389 -34.18 12.00 19.26
N GLU A 390 -33.81 12.54 20.42
CA GLU A 390 -34.38 13.78 20.96
C GLU A 390 -34.26 14.95 19.96
N GLU A 391 -33.10 15.11 19.34
CA GLU A 391 -32.83 16.26 18.46
C GLU A 391 -33.42 16.14 17.05
N PHE A 392 -33.55 14.92 16.52
CA PHE A 392 -33.84 14.71 15.09
C PHE A 392 -35.11 13.89 14.79
N VAL A 393 -35.82 13.34 15.78
CA VAL A 393 -37.01 12.50 15.54
C VAL A 393 -38.11 13.20 14.75
N ASP A 394 -38.28 14.51 14.94
CA ASP A 394 -39.29 15.31 14.22
C ASP A 394 -38.85 15.69 12.80
N LYS A 395 -37.57 15.53 12.47
CA LYS A 395 -36.97 15.90 11.17
C LYS A 395 -36.78 14.71 10.24
N VAL A 396 -36.41 13.55 10.79
CA VAL A 396 -36.04 12.36 10.02
C VAL A 396 -36.30 11.09 10.82
N LYS A 397 -36.75 10.02 10.15
CA LYS A 397 -36.92 8.72 10.81
C LYS A 397 -35.55 8.17 11.23
N ILE A 398 -35.38 7.75 12.48
CA ILE A 398 -34.10 7.23 12.96
C ILE A 398 -34.17 5.71 13.12
N SER A 399 -33.22 5.01 12.51
CA SER A 399 -33.06 3.57 12.59
C SER A 399 -31.67 3.21 13.12
N ILE A 400 -31.64 2.31 14.09
CA ILE A 400 -30.41 1.84 14.72
C ILE A 400 -30.38 0.33 14.54
N PRO A 401 -29.42 -0.22 13.77
CA PRO A 401 -29.34 -1.66 13.59
C PRO A 401 -29.13 -2.37 14.95
N PRO A 402 -29.59 -3.63 15.10
CA PRO A 402 -29.43 -4.37 16.35
C PRO A 402 -27.97 -4.47 16.83
N ASN A 403 -27.03 -4.48 15.88
CA ASN A 403 -25.61 -4.52 16.15
C ASN A 403 -24.89 -3.48 15.27
N PRO A 404 -24.88 -2.20 15.69
CA PRO A 404 -24.31 -1.13 14.88
C PRO A 404 -22.79 -1.25 14.73
N ALA A 405 -22.11 -1.91 15.68
CA ALA A 405 -20.67 -2.15 15.63
C ALA A 405 -20.24 -3.11 14.51
N ALA A 406 -21.12 -4.03 14.10
CA ALA A 406 -20.88 -5.00 13.03
C ALA A 406 -21.33 -4.52 11.64
N ALA A 407 -21.94 -3.33 11.53
CA ALA A 407 -22.54 -2.84 10.29
C ALA A 407 -21.55 -2.79 9.12
N ILE A 408 -20.35 -2.24 9.35
CA ILE A 408 -19.32 -2.05 8.32
C ILE A 408 -18.77 -3.39 7.84
N LEU A 409 -18.30 -4.27 8.74
CA LEU A 409 -17.77 -5.58 8.35
C LEU A 409 -18.82 -6.48 7.65
N ARG A 410 -20.09 -6.40 8.07
CA ARG A 410 -21.19 -7.12 7.38
C ARG A 410 -21.47 -6.51 6.01
N GLY A 411 -21.47 -5.18 5.93
CA GLY A 411 -21.66 -4.42 4.71
C GLY A 411 -20.56 -4.64 3.68
N ALA A 412 -19.30 -4.71 4.11
CA ALA A 412 -18.16 -5.04 3.27
C ALA A 412 -18.27 -6.48 2.72
N CYS A 413 -18.72 -7.42 3.55
CA CYS A 413 -18.99 -8.79 3.11
C CYS A 413 -20.13 -8.83 2.06
N LEU A 414 -21.24 -8.13 2.30
CA LEU A 414 -22.34 -7.97 1.33
C LEU A 414 -21.89 -7.30 0.03
N TYR A 415 -21.04 -6.28 0.11
CA TYR A 415 -20.47 -5.64 -1.06
C TYR A 415 -19.62 -6.61 -1.89
N GLY A 416 -18.78 -7.45 -1.25
CA GLY A 416 -18.00 -8.44 -1.99
C GLY A 416 -18.84 -9.54 -2.63
N ILE A 417 -20.00 -9.87 -2.05
CA ILE A 417 -20.98 -10.80 -2.63
C ILE A 417 -21.60 -10.23 -3.90
N ASP A 418 -21.96 -8.94 -3.89
CA ASP A 418 -22.48 -8.23 -5.06
C ASP A 418 -22.00 -6.78 -5.12
N MET A 419 -20.88 -6.55 -5.81
CA MET A 419 -20.28 -5.23 -5.93
C MET A 419 -21.15 -4.26 -6.74
N LYS A 420 -22.09 -4.78 -7.56
CA LYS A 420 -23.02 -3.96 -8.36
C LYS A 420 -24.07 -3.24 -7.50
N THR A 421 -24.19 -3.63 -6.23
CA THR A 421 -25.03 -2.94 -5.24
C THR A 421 -24.68 -1.46 -5.15
N VAL A 422 -23.41 -1.09 -5.28
CA VAL A 422 -23.02 0.33 -5.40
C VAL A 422 -23.23 0.75 -6.84
N ALA A 423 -24.23 1.59 -7.07
CA ALA A 423 -24.69 1.92 -8.41
C ALA A 423 -23.73 2.87 -9.11
N THR A 424 -23.50 3.97 -8.43
CA THR A 424 -22.77 5.12 -8.90
C THR A 424 -21.83 5.59 -7.81
N ARG A 425 -20.75 6.22 -8.23
CA ARG A 425 -19.81 6.93 -7.38
C ARG A 425 -19.67 8.36 -7.87
N VAL A 426 -19.33 9.27 -6.96
CA VAL A 426 -18.97 10.64 -7.33
C VAL A 426 -17.46 10.73 -7.45
N LEU A 427 -16.95 11.20 -8.59
CA LEU A 427 -15.50 11.32 -8.80
C LEU A 427 -14.92 12.40 -7.87
N LYS A 428 -13.91 12.02 -7.07
CA LYS A 428 -13.20 12.96 -6.17
C LYS A 428 -12.26 13.92 -6.91
N TRP A 429 -11.79 13.52 -8.09
CA TRP A 429 -10.80 14.23 -8.88
C TRP A 429 -11.30 14.42 -10.30
N SER A 430 -10.80 15.45 -10.96
CA SER A 430 -10.92 15.58 -12.41
C SER A 430 -9.77 14.83 -13.06
N TYR A 431 -10.06 14.03 -14.08
CA TYR A 431 -9.10 13.21 -14.82
C TYR A 431 -8.98 13.71 -16.25
N GLY A 432 -7.77 13.71 -16.78
CA GLY A 432 -7.49 14.18 -18.13
C GLY A 432 -6.29 13.49 -18.75
N VAL A 433 -6.04 13.83 -20.00
CA VAL A 433 -4.92 13.33 -20.80
C VAL A 433 -4.11 14.51 -21.34
N LEU A 434 -2.80 14.35 -21.45
CA LEU A 434 -1.95 15.32 -22.14
C LEU A 434 -2.23 15.30 -23.64
N VAL A 435 -2.52 16.48 -24.19
CA VAL A 435 -2.63 16.70 -25.63
C VAL A 435 -1.61 17.74 -26.06
N SER A 436 -0.90 17.47 -27.16
CA SER A 436 0.07 18.41 -27.71
C SER A 436 -0.53 19.12 -28.92
N GLU A 437 -0.96 20.37 -28.73
CA GLU A 437 -1.64 21.17 -29.75
C GLU A 437 -0.67 22.10 -30.48
N VAL A 438 -1.05 22.59 -31.66
CA VAL A 438 -0.29 23.67 -32.33
C VAL A 438 -0.47 24.96 -31.53
N TRP A 439 0.64 25.62 -31.19
CA TRP A 439 0.61 26.87 -30.44
C TRP A 439 -0.12 27.97 -31.23
N GLN A 440 -1.04 28.68 -30.59
CA GLN A 440 -1.80 29.78 -31.19
C GLN A 440 -1.55 31.13 -30.50
N ALA A 441 -1.91 32.22 -31.19
CA ALA A 441 -1.85 33.56 -30.61
C ALA A 441 -2.82 33.66 -29.40
N GLY A 442 -2.26 33.78 -28.20
CA GLY A 442 -2.98 33.71 -26.93
C GLY A 442 -2.39 32.66 -25.98
N ASP A 443 -1.70 31.65 -26.51
CA ASP A 443 -0.99 30.68 -25.69
C ASP A 443 0.31 31.28 -25.11
N PRO A 444 0.74 30.90 -23.89
CA PRO A 444 1.97 31.40 -23.29
C PRO A 444 3.20 30.99 -24.12
N ILE A 445 4.00 31.98 -24.53
CA ILE A 445 5.17 31.72 -25.38
C ILE A 445 6.25 30.90 -24.67
N SER A 446 6.33 30.99 -23.34
CA SER A 446 7.25 30.21 -22.51
C SER A 446 6.96 28.70 -22.52
N ARG A 447 5.75 28.30 -22.94
CA ARG A 447 5.30 26.91 -22.99
C ARG A 447 5.33 26.34 -24.42
N LYS A 448 5.84 27.10 -25.38
CA LYS A 448 5.99 26.68 -26.77
C LYS A 448 7.22 25.80 -26.92
N ASP A 449 7.05 24.59 -27.44
CA ASP A 449 8.15 23.67 -27.70
C ASP A 449 8.93 24.04 -28.97
N SER A 450 10.03 23.32 -29.24
CA SER A 450 10.87 23.53 -30.44
C SER A 450 10.14 23.24 -31.76
N ASN A 451 9.01 22.54 -31.72
CA ASN A 451 8.19 22.21 -32.89
C ASN A 451 7.01 23.18 -33.06
N GLY A 452 6.93 24.21 -32.23
CA GLY A 452 5.85 25.20 -32.25
C GLY A 452 4.52 24.70 -31.69
N ARG A 453 4.56 23.76 -30.76
CA ARG A 453 3.41 23.15 -30.09
C ARG A 453 3.38 23.51 -28.61
N ILE A 454 2.28 23.17 -27.95
CA ILE A 454 2.07 23.38 -26.51
C ILE A 454 1.33 22.18 -25.92
N ASP A 455 1.80 21.70 -24.78
CA ASP A 455 1.17 20.60 -24.05
C ASP A 455 0.08 21.16 -23.12
N LYS A 456 -1.14 20.62 -23.25
CA LYS A 456 -2.32 21.03 -22.49
C LYS A 456 -2.97 19.84 -21.80
N PHE A 457 -3.67 20.13 -20.71
CA PHE A 457 -4.53 19.18 -20.03
C PHE A 457 -5.89 19.13 -20.74
N SER A 458 -6.23 17.97 -21.29
CA SER A 458 -7.56 17.72 -21.87
C SER A 458 -8.40 16.92 -20.90
N LEU A 459 -9.48 17.53 -20.40
CA LEU A 459 -10.40 16.92 -19.43
C LEU A 459 -11.14 15.73 -20.06
N LEU A 460 -11.09 14.57 -19.40
CA LEU A 460 -11.87 13.38 -19.74
C LEU A 460 -13.08 13.23 -18.83
N ALA A 461 -12.88 13.38 -17.53
CA ALA A 461 -13.92 13.23 -16.52
C ALA A 461 -13.74 14.31 -15.44
N SER A 462 -14.80 15.01 -15.07
CA SER A 462 -14.71 16.09 -14.07
C SER A 462 -15.01 15.58 -12.66
N LYS A 463 -14.34 16.15 -11.67
CA LYS A 463 -14.69 16.01 -10.25
C LYS A 463 -16.17 16.33 -10.03
N GLY A 464 -16.81 15.62 -9.11
CA GLY A 464 -18.23 15.78 -8.80
C GLY A 464 -19.15 15.06 -9.79
N THR A 465 -18.63 14.50 -10.88
CA THR A 465 -19.44 13.72 -11.83
C THR A 465 -19.88 12.42 -11.18
N GLU A 466 -21.18 12.15 -11.23
CA GLU A 466 -21.75 10.84 -10.90
C GLU A 466 -21.45 9.83 -12.03
N VAL A 467 -20.82 8.73 -11.68
CA VAL A 467 -20.38 7.69 -12.61
C VAL A 467 -20.90 6.33 -12.20
N ASP A 468 -21.56 5.63 -13.14
CA ASP A 468 -21.83 4.21 -12.97
C ASP A 468 -20.52 3.43 -12.83
N VAL A 469 -20.57 2.35 -12.04
CA VAL A 469 -19.49 1.36 -12.03
C VAL A 469 -19.31 0.81 -13.46
N GLU A 470 -18.08 0.84 -13.99
CA GLU A 470 -17.71 0.56 -15.39
C GLU A 470 -18.01 1.67 -16.42
N LYS A 471 -18.44 2.87 -16.02
CA LYS A 471 -18.61 3.98 -16.97
C LYS A 471 -17.29 4.35 -17.64
N GLU A 472 -17.34 4.49 -18.96
CA GLU A 472 -16.20 4.83 -19.81
C GLU A 472 -16.23 6.31 -20.20
N PHE A 473 -15.07 6.97 -20.09
CA PHE A 473 -14.84 8.34 -20.56
C PHE A 473 -13.79 8.30 -21.66
N SER A 474 -14.15 8.74 -22.86
CA SER A 474 -13.27 8.58 -24.01
C SER A 474 -12.94 9.89 -24.68
N ALA A 475 -11.72 9.97 -25.24
CA ALA A 475 -11.31 11.01 -26.16
C ALA A 475 -10.50 10.43 -27.30
N GLU A 476 -10.64 11.02 -28.48
CA GLU A 476 -9.83 10.67 -29.63
C GLU A 476 -8.55 11.51 -29.64
N VAL A 477 -7.41 10.86 -29.77
CA VAL A 477 -6.12 11.51 -30.00
C VAL A 477 -5.54 11.08 -31.33
N SER A 478 -4.70 11.94 -31.91
CA SER A 478 -4.00 11.67 -33.16
C SER A 478 -2.50 11.83 -32.97
N PRO A 479 -1.68 11.19 -33.81
CA PRO A 479 -0.25 11.42 -33.84
C PRO A 479 0.06 12.91 -34.01
N VAL A 480 1.15 13.35 -33.39
CA VAL A 480 1.65 14.72 -33.51
C VAL A 480 2.34 14.90 -34.86
N PHE A 481 3.05 13.86 -35.32
CA PHE A 481 3.80 13.87 -36.57
C PHE A 481 3.28 12.82 -37.58
N PRO A 482 3.28 13.13 -38.90
CA PRO A 482 2.78 12.22 -39.93
C PRO A 482 3.46 10.85 -40.00
N ASN A 483 4.74 10.77 -39.61
CA ASN A 483 5.56 9.56 -39.64
C ASN A 483 5.70 8.85 -38.28
N GLN A 484 4.97 9.31 -37.26
CA GLN A 484 5.03 8.76 -35.91
C GLN A 484 4.44 7.34 -35.86
N THR A 485 5.20 6.35 -35.41
CA THR A 485 4.80 4.92 -35.34
C THR A 485 4.28 4.49 -33.97
N SER A 486 4.35 5.36 -32.98
CA SER A 486 3.84 5.12 -31.63
C SER A 486 3.38 6.40 -30.95
N ILE A 487 2.39 6.32 -30.06
CA ILE A 487 1.90 7.44 -29.25
C ILE A 487 2.18 7.13 -27.78
N LEU A 488 2.85 8.04 -27.07
CA LEU A 488 2.93 8.04 -25.62
C LEU A 488 1.66 8.69 -25.08
N VAL A 489 0.83 7.92 -24.38
CA VAL A 489 -0.38 8.41 -23.72
C VAL A 489 -0.07 8.66 -22.26
N GLN A 490 -0.35 9.87 -21.78
CA GLN A 490 -0.10 10.28 -20.38
C GLN A 490 -1.39 10.81 -19.76
N PHE A 491 -1.84 10.17 -18.68
CA PHE A 491 -3.03 10.57 -17.94
C PHE A 491 -2.62 11.37 -16.70
N TYR A 492 -3.50 12.29 -16.30
CA TYR A 492 -3.32 13.20 -15.18
C TYR A 492 -4.62 13.31 -14.37
N TYR A 493 -4.52 13.78 -13.14
CA TYR A 493 -5.67 14.12 -12.30
C TYR A 493 -5.43 15.39 -11.48
N THR A 494 -6.51 16.02 -11.00
CA THR A 494 -6.43 17.26 -10.23
C THR A 494 -7.60 17.45 -9.24
N SER A 495 -7.35 18.19 -8.14
CA SER A 495 -8.34 18.62 -7.13
C SER A 495 -9.38 19.59 -7.68
N GLU A 496 -9.02 20.32 -8.73
CA GLU A 496 -9.85 21.34 -9.35
C GLU A 496 -10.87 20.72 -10.31
N HIS A 497 -11.89 21.49 -10.71
CA HIS A 497 -12.89 21.02 -11.68
C HIS A 497 -12.30 20.84 -13.09
N ASN A 498 -11.23 21.58 -13.39
CA ASN A 498 -10.46 21.49 -14.62
C ASN A 498 -9.08 22.15 -14.43
N SER A 499 -8.15 21.87 -15.33
CA SER A 499 -6.84 22.55 -15.44
C SER A 499 -6.55 22.86 -16.90
N THR A 500 -5.64 23.81 -17.17
CA THR A 500 -5.27 24.17 -18.55
C THR A 500 -4.02 23.42 -19.00
N TYR A 501 -3.05 23.24 -18.10
CA TYR A 501 -1.77 22.60 -18.39
C TYR A 501 -1.45 21.45 -17.42
N CYS A 502 -0.78 20.42 -17.94
CA CYS A 502 -0.44 19.21 -17.18
C CYS A 502 0.66 19.42 -16.10
N ASP A 503 1.36 20.54 -16.14
CA ASP A 503 2.45 20.90 -15.22
C ASP A 503 2.01 21.94 -14.15
N GLU A 504 0.71 22.25 -14.08
CA GLU A 504 0.19 23.14 -13.05
C GLU A 504 0.41 22.54 -11.65
N PRO A 505 0.67 23.35 -10.61
CA PRO A 505 1.05 22.85 -9.28
C PRO A 505 0.03 21.92 -8.60
N HIS A 506 -1.23 21.96 -9.03
CA HIS A 506 -2.35 21.17 -8.51
C HIS A 506 -2.72 19.97 -9.42
N VAL A 507 -1.96 19.76 -10.50
CA VAL A 507 -2.11 18.61 -11.40
C VAL A 507 -1.09 17.55 -11.03
N ARG A 508 -1.49 16.28 -11.09
CA ARG A 508 -0.67 15.11 -10.73
C ARG A 508 -0.72 14.09 -11.86
N SER A 509 0.40 13.41 -12.10
CA SER A 509 0.45 12.31 -13.07
C SER A 509 -0.33 11.11 -12.54
N LEU A 510 -1.22 10.56 -13.37
CA LEU A 510 -1.95 9.32 -13.09
C LEU A 510 -1.15 8.09 -13.54
N GLY A 511 -0.49 8.19 -14.69
CA GLY A 511 0.26 7.11 -15.32
C GLY A 511 0.36 7.27 -16.84
N SER A 512 1.12 6.40 -17.50
CA SER A 512 1.34 6.48 -18.94
C SER A 512 1.58 5.11 -19.57
N PHE A 513 1.29 4.98 -20.86
CA PHE A 513 1.66 3.80 -21.67
C PHE A 513 1.85 4.17 -23.14
N ILE A 514 2.46 3.25 -23.90
CA ILE A 514 2.77 3.46 -25.32
C ILE A 514 1.83 2.63 -26.19
N VAL A 515 1.12 3.30 -27.10
CA VAL A 515 0.42 2.68 -28.23
C VAL A 515 1.42 2.53 -29.36
N SER A 516 1.87 1.32 -29.63
CA SER A 516 2.86 1.00 -30.69
C SER A 516 2.17 0.49 -31.96
N GLY A 517 2.93 0.21 -33.04
CA GLY A 517 2.38 -0.45 -34.23
C GLY A 517 1.48 0.41 -35.12
N LEU A 518 1.52 1.74 -35.00
CA LEU A 518 0.77 2.61 -35.91
C LEU A 518 1.34 2.50 -37.33
N PRO A 519 0.49 2.32 -38.36
CA PRO A 519 0.95 2.19 -39.74
C PRO A 519 1.70 3.46 -40.19
N ILE A 520 2.79 3.26 -40.97
CA ILE A 520 3.58 4.35 -41.60
C ILE A 520 2.89 4.86 -42.89
N VAL A 521 1.87 4.15 -43.38
CA VAL A 521 1.24 4.36 -44.70
C VAL A 521 0.52 5.72 -44.78
N ASN A 522 0.42 6.26 -46.00
CA ASN A 522 -0.15 7.53 -46.54
C ASN A 522 -1.27 8.31 -45.81
N SER A 523 -1.78 7.87 -44.66
CA SER A 523 -2.86 8.48 -43.89
C SER A 523 -2.44 9.65 -42.99
N GLY A 524 -1.14 9.99 -42.93
CA GLY A 524 -0.64 11.20 -42.26
C GLY A 524 -1.05 11.32 -40.78
N LEU A 525 -1.84 12.33 -40.43
CA LEU A 525 -2.34 12.56 -39.07
C LEU A 525 -3.70 11.91 -38.80
N ASP A 526 -4.40 11.37 -39.81
CA ASP A 526 -5.72 10.74 -39.70
C ASP A 526 -5.62 9.28 -39.20
N ARG A 527 -4.83 9.08 -38.15
CA ARG A 527 -4.57 7.79 -37.51
C ARG A 527 -5.01 7.88 -36.06
N ARG A 528 -6.33 7.94 -35.86
CA ARG A 528 -6.94 8.21 -34.57
C ARG A 528 -6.84 7.02 -33.61
N VAL A 529 -6.61 7.33 -32.35
CA VAL A 529 -6.61 6.40 -31.24
C VAL A 529 -7.68 6.85 -30.26
N LEU A 530 -8.62 5.96 -29.96
CA LEU A 530 -9.65 6.18 -28.95
C LEU A 530 -9.06 5.84 -27.59
N LEU A 531 -8.78 6.85 -26.79
CA LEU A 531 -8.43 6.70 -25.39
C LEU A 531 -9.71 6.56 -24.59
N THR A 532 -9.72 5.65 -23.62
CA THR A 532 -10.86 5.45 -22.73
C THR A 532 -10.37 5.26 -21.31
N LEU A 533 -10.94 5.99 -20.37
CA LEU A 533 -10.73 5.85 -18.94
C LEU A 533 -11.99 5.24 -18.31
N ARG A 534 -11.83 4.15 -17.58
CA ARG A 534 -12.92 3.40 -16.95
C ARG A 534 -12.68 3.23 -15.46
N PHE A 535 -13.70 3.50 -14.67
CA PHE A 535 -13.68 3.34 -13.21
C PHE A 535 -14.39 2.03 -12.84
N ALA A 536 -13.66 0.92 -12.96
CA ALA A 536 -14.21 -0.44 -12.86
C ALA A 536 -14.49 -0.85 -11.40
N SER A 537 -13.58 -0.53 -10.48
CA SER A 537 -13.77 -0.74 -9.03
C SER A 537 -13.04 0.35 -8.24
N MET A 538 -13.11 0.33 -6.90
CA MET A 538 -12.32 1.25 -6.05
C MET A 538 -10.81 1.09 -6.24
N GLU A 539 -10.39 0.03 -6.93
CA GLU A 539 -9.00 -0.35 -7.11
C GLU A 539 -8.50 -0.26 -8.54
N SER A 540 -9.37 0.08 -9.49
CA SER A 540 -9.04 -0.05 -10.90
C SER A 540 -9.58 1.15 -11.67
N THR A 541 -8.68 2.11 -11.90
CA THR A 541 -8.83 3.03 -13.03
C THR A 541 -8.12 2.37 -14.22
N VAL A 542 -8.92 1.79 -15.12
CA VAL A 542 -8.42 1.16 -16.34
C VAL A 542 -8.36 2.22 -17.42
N ALA A 543 -7.19 2.42 -18.02
CA ALA A 543 -7.07 3.17 -19.24
C ALA A 543 -6.86 2.22 -20.40
N THR A 544 -7.65 2.38 -21.45
CA THR A 544 -7.47 1.68 -22.72
C THR A 544 -7.18 2.68 -23.83
N ALA A 545 -6.46 2.23 -24.83
CA ALA A 545 -6.31 2.92 -26.10
C ALA A 545 -6.61 1.93 -27.20
N LYS A 546 -7.62 2.24 -28.01
CA LYS A 546 -7.99 1.44 -29.17
C LYS A 546 -7.56 2.18 -30.43
N SER A 547 -6.67 1.57 -31.19
CA SER A 547 -6.34 2.07 -32.53
C SER A 547 -7.56 1.90 -33.42
N LEU A 548 -8.11 3.00 -33.93
CA LEU A 548 -9.29 2.96 -34.80
C LEU A 548 -8.96 2.46 -36.22
N HIS A 549 -7.68 2.33 -36.55
CA HIS A 549 -7.22 1.86 -37.85
C HIS A 549 -7.18 0.32 -37.96
N ASN A 550 -6.55 -0.36 -36.99
CA ASN A 550 -6.36 -1.82 -37.02
C ASN A 550 -7.18 -2.56 -35.95
N GLY A 551 -7.82 -1.84 -35.02
CA GLY A 551 -8.63 -2.42 -33.95
C GLY A 551 -7.84 -2.92 -32.74
N ASP A 552 -6.50 -2.78 -32.75
CA ASP A 552 -5.65 -3.20 -31.63
C ASP A 552 -6.02 -2.41 -30.36
N VAL A 553 -6.12 -3.14 -29.25
CA VAL A 553 -6.46 -2.59 -27.94
C VAL A 553 -5.26 -2.72 -27.02
N TYR A 554 -4.78 -1.57 -26.57
CA TYR A 554 -3.79 -1.43 -25.52
C TYR A 554 -4.55 -1.08 -24.25
N HIS A 555 -4.16 -1.66 -23.12
CA HIS A 555 -4.76 -1.30 -21.85
C HIS A 555 -3.72 -1.33 -20.75
N THR A 556 -3.96 -0.52 -19.73
CA THR A 556 -3.21 -0.53 -18.49
C THR A 556 -4.17 -0.23 -17.35
N ALA A 557 -3.84 -0.70 -16.16
CA ALA A 557 -4.54 -0.36 -14.93
C ALA A 557 -3.59 0.50 -14.09
N PHE A 558 -4.05 1.67 -13.67
CA PHE A 558 -3.26 2.58 -12.87
C PHE A 558 -3.54 2.37 -11.38
N SER A 559 -2.47 2.13 -10.61
CA SER A 559 -2.44 2.35 -9.16
C SER A 559 -1.64 3.64 -8.93
N THR A 560 -2.28 4.75 -8.55
CA THR A 560 -1.62 6.05 -8.64
C THR A 560 -0.68 6.32 -7.45
N LEU A 561 0.62 6.54 -7.72
CA LEU A 561 1.62 7.16 -6.82
C LEU A 561 2.25 8.31 -7.63
N SER A 562 2.50 9.53 -7.17
CA SER A 562 3.07 9.99 -5.90
C SER A 562 2.86 11.51 -5.69
N ASP A 563 3.10 11.98 -4.46
CA ASP A 563 2.92 13.36 -3.97
C ASP A 563 4.22 14.21 -3.95
N ASN A 564 5.28 13.79 -4.64
CA ASN A 564 6.47 14.63 -4.72
C ASN A 564 6.30 15.65 -5.85
N GLY A 565 5.70 16.78 -5.48
CA GLY A 565 5.45 17.98 -6.29
C GLY A 565 6.70 18.71 -6.82
N HIS A 566 7.65 17.98 -7.39
CA HIS A 566 8.64 18.50 -8.33
C HIS A 566 8.92 17.46 -9.41
N LEU A 567 8.27 17.62 -10.57
CA LEU A 567 8.65 16.97 -11.81
C LEU A 567 8.96 18.07 -12.82
N PHE A 568 10.25 18.40 -12.95
CA PHE A 568 10.78 19.00 -14.17
C PHE A 568 10.50 18.05 -15.34
N PRO A 569 10.32 18.56 -16.58
CA PRO A 569 9.87 17.72 -17.69
C PRO A 569 10.95 16.70 -18.00
N TYR A 570 10.72 15.43 -17.67
CA TYR A 570 11.60 14.36 -18.08
C TYR A 570 10.79 13.19 -18.62
N ARG A 571 11.11 12.87 -19.87
CA ARG A 571 10.55 11.77 -20.68
C ARG A 571 10.68 10.46 -19.91
N ASN A 572 9.57 9.87 -19.48
CA ASN A 572 9.57 8.49 -18.99
C ASN A 572 9.77 7.53 -20.17
N GLN A 573 11.03 7.28 -20.50
CA GLN A 573 11.46 5.95 -20.90
C GLN A 573 11.49 5.12 -19.61
N THR A 574 10.65 4.10 -19.48
CA THR A 574 10.76 3.09 -18.42
C THR A 574 12.08 2.34 -18.62
N VAL A 575 13.14 2.82 -17.99
CA VAL A 575 14.42 2.10 -17.95
C VAL A 575 14.22 0.93 -17.01
N ALA A 576 14.38 -0.30 -17.52
CA ALA A 576 14.29 -1.48 -16.68
C ALA A 576 15.36 -1.45 -15.56
N ALA A 577 15.02 -1.94 -14.38
CA ALA A 577 15.96 -2.10 -13.28
C ALA A 577 16.64 -3.48 -13.35
N PHE A 578 17.94 -3.54 -13.06
CA PHE A 578 18.73 -4.77 -13.19
C PHE A 578 19.37 -5.19 -11.87
N HIS A 579 19.52 -6.50 -11.69
CA HIS A 579 20.51 -7.06 -10.78
C HIS A 579 21.75 -7.42 -11.60
N ILE A 580 22.78 -6.57 -11.53
CA ILE A 580 24.00 -6.71 -12.32
C ILE A 580 25.05 -7.44 -11.48
N ILE A 581 25.44 -8.63 -11.94
CA ILE A 581 26.35 -9.53 -11.22
C ILE A 581 27.64 -9.64 -12.02
N PHE A 582 28.72 -9.07 -11.51
CA PHE A 582 30.06 -9.24 -12.07
C PHE A 582 30.70 -10.50 -11.51
N VAL A 583 31.17 -11.36 -12.40
CA VAL A 583 31.88 -12.60 -12.07
C VAL A 583 33.25 -12.52 -12.73
N LEU A 584 34.25 -12.14 -11.94
CA LEU A 584 35.57 -11.75 -12.44
C LEU A 584 36.62 -12.80 -12.08
N ASP A 585 37.30 -13.30 -13.10
CA ASP A 585 38.44 -14.21 -12.93
C ASP A 585 39.61 -13.46 -12.27
N ARG A 586 40.18 -14.09 -11.24
CA ARG A 586 41.40 -13.64 -10.56
C ARG A 586 42.44 -14.76 -10.44
N SER A 587 42.37 -15.75 -11.32
CA SER A 587 43.34 -16.83 -11.42
C SER A 587 44.76 -16.32 -11.66
N GLY A 588 45.75 -17.19 -11.50
CA GLY A 588 47.16 -16.83 -11.69
C GLY A 588 47.48 -16.26 -13.08
N SER A 589 46.77 -16.66 -14.14
CA SER A 589 46.95 -16.16 -15.51
C SER A 589 46.62 -14.67 -15.65
N MET A 590 45.68 -14.17 -14.84
CA MET A 590 45.31 -12.75 -14.79
C MET A 590 46.44 -11.85 -14.24
N ASN A 591 47.58 -12.42 -13.81
CA ASN A 591 48.76 -11.65 -13.42
C ASN A 591 49.65 -11.25 -14.61
N SER A 592 49.30 -11.67 -15.82
CA SER A 592 50.03 -11.29 -17.03
C SER A 592 50.00 -9.77 -17.24
N HIS A 593 51.13 -9.22 -17.66
CA HIS A 593 51.35 -7.77 -17.87
C HIS A 593 51.19 -7.34 -19.33
N ASP A 594 50.76 -8.26 -20.19
CA ASP A 594 50.53 -8.02 -21.63
C ASP A 594 49.33 -7.11 -21.90
N GLN A 595 48.39 -7.04 -20.94
CA GLN A 595 47.33 -6.04 -20.90
C GLN A 595 47.36 -5.38 -19.53
N GLN A 596 47.26 -4.06 -19.51
CA GLN A 596 47.34 -3.24 -18.30
C GLN A 596 46.20 -2.23 -18.29
N PRO A 597 45.74 -1.78 -17.10
CA PRO A 597 44.77 -0.70 -17.00
C PRO A 597 45.35 0.61 -17.55
N THR A 598 44.50 1.58 -17.82
CA THR A 598 44.93 2.91 -18.26
C THR A 598 45.74 3.63 -17.16
N SER A 599 46.64 4.53 -17.60
CA SER A 599 47.55 5.24 -16.70
C SER A 599 46.79 6.09 -15.67
N GLY A 600 47.21 6.03 -14.41
CA GLY A 600 46.61 6.82 -13.32
C GLY A 600 45.48 6.12 -12.55
N THR A 601 45.21 4.84 -12.83
CA THR A 601 44.25 4.03 -12.05
C THR A 601 44.88 3.50 -10.75
N PRO A 602 44.09 3.22 -9.70
CA PRO A 602 44.58 2.69 -8.43
C PRO A 602 44.76 1.14 -8.43
N PHE A 603 44.57 0.50 -9.58
CA PHE A 603 44.60 -0.96 -9.73
C PHE A 603 46.00 -1.46 -10.14
N CYS A 604 46.23 -2.77 -10.04
CA CYS A 604 47.50 -3.40 -10.38
C CYS A 604 47.78 -3.35 -11.90
N ASN A 605 49.05 -3.21 -12.30
CA ASN A 605 49.45 -3.11 -13.71
C ASN A 605 49.50 -4.49 -14.41
N ASN A 606 48.38 -5.20 -14.42
CA ASN A 606 48.20 -6.52 -15.05
C ASN A 606 46.76 -6.70 -15.57
N ARG A 607 46.45 -7.86 -16.17
CA ARG A 607 45.12 -8.19 -16.69
C ARG A 607 44.01 -8.05 -15.64
N LEU A 608 44.25 -8.45 -14.39
CA LEU A 608 43.28 -8.28 -13.30
C LEU A 608 42.96 -6.81 -13.05
N GLY A 609 43.96 -5.94 -13.04
CA GLY A 609 43.73 -4.50 -12.89
C GLY A 609 42.98 -3.89 -14.07
N ALA A 610 43.21 -4.37 -15.30
CA ALA A 610 42.43 -3.97 -16.47
C ALA A 610 40.95 -4.40 -16.36
N ALA A 611 40.67 -5.59 -15.83
CA ALA A 611 39.30 -6.05 -15.56
C ALA A 611 38.60 -5.25 -14.46
N PHE A 612 39.32 -4.86 -13.41
CA PHE A 612 38.80 -3.98 -12.35
C PHE A 612 38.49 -2.58 -12.87
N GLU A 613 39.36 -2.02 -13.70
CA GLU A 613 39.12 -0.74 -14.35
C GLU A 613 37.86 -0.77 -15.24
N ALA A 614 37.67 -1.82 -16.04
CA ALA A 614 36.49 -1.97 -16.88
C ALA A 614 35.19 -2.08 -16.04
N THR A 615 35.25 -2.79 -14.91
CA THR A 615 34.12 -2.94 -13.97
C THR A 615 33.79 -1.61 -13.28
N ASP A 616 34.80 -0.90 -12.79
CA ASP A 616 34.65 0.42 -12.17
C ASP A 616 34.05 1.43 -13.18
N LYS A 617 34.61 1.48 -14.40
CA LYS A 617 34.09 2.34 -15.48
C LYS A 617 32.66 1.98 -15.87
N PHE A 618 32.28 0.71 -15.90
CA PHE A 618 30.89 0.30 -16.16
C PHE A 618 29.94 0.91 -15.13
N ILE A 619 30.22 0.68 -13.84
CA ILE A 619 29.34 1.10 -12.76
C ILE A 619 29.28 2.63 -12.70
N LYS A 620 30.42 3.32 -12.84
CA LYS A 620 30.49 4.78 -12.96
C LYS A 620 29.72 5.30 -14.17
N THR A 621 29.78 4.62 -15.32
CA THR A 621 29.01 5.00 -16.51
C THR A 621 27.51 4.86 -16.24
N ARG A 622 27.07 3.78 -15.58
CA ARG A 622 25.66 3.58 -15.18
C ARG A 622 25.19 4.66 -14.20
N ILE A 623 25.97 4.95 -13.15
CA ILE A 623 25.65 5.99 -12.14
C ILE A 623 25.69 7.41 -12.73
N ASN A 624 26.65 7.72 -13.60
CA ASN A 624 26.72 9.05 -14.20
C ASN A 624 25.60 9.26 -15.24
N SER A 625 25.18 8.19 -15.92
CA SER A 625 24.04 8.24 -16.82
C SER A 625 22.72 8.47 -16.08
N THR A 626 22.60 8.06 -14.80
CA THR A 626 21.43 8.37 -13.96
C THR A 626 21.43 9.81 -13.44
N GLN A 627 22.58 10.34 -13.04
CA GLN A 627 22.71 11.72 -12.54
C GLN A 627 22.54 12.80 -13.63
N GLY A 628 22.93 12.50 -14.87
CA GLY A 628 22.80 13.44 -16.00
C GLY A 628 21.43 13.46 -16.68
N GLN A 629 20.57 12.46 -16.46
CA GLN A 629 19.28 12.30 -17.16
C GLN A 629 18.04 12.25 -16.23
N ASN A 630 18.15 12.56 -14.93
CA ASN A 630 17.03 12.51 -13.97
C ASN A 630 16.25 11.16 -13.97
N THR A 631 16.91 10.07 -14.37
CA THR A 631 16.35 8.71 -14.33
C THR A 631 16.86 8.00 -13.08
N ASN A 632 15.98 7.67 -12.13
CA ASN A 632 16.33 6.80 -11.01
C ASN A 632 16.40 5.34 -11.51
N ILE A 633 17.57 4.90 -11.95
CA ILE A 633 17.80 3.49 -12.24
C ILE A 633 18.09 2.78 -10.91
N ASP A 634 17.18 1.91 -10.50
CA ASP A 634 17.23 1.14 -9.24
C ASP A 634 18.05 -0.17 -9.40
N ASP A 635 19.22 -0.06 -10.04
CA ASP A 635 20.13 -1.19 -10.23
C ASP A 635 20.75 -1.60 -8.90
N ILE A 636 20.82 -2.91 -8.68
CA ILE A 636 21.60 -3.51 -7.59
C ILE A 636 22.79 -4.26 -8.17
N TYR A 637 23.91 -4.19 -7.47
CA TYR A 637 25.18 -4.74 -7.93
C TYR A 637 25.68 -5.83 -6.98
N SER A 638 26.27 -6.87 -7.56
CA SER A 638 27.04 -7.89 -6.86
C SER A 638 28.38 -8.11 -7.57
N ILE A 639 29.48 -8.25 -6.83
CA ILE A 639 30.79 -8.61 -7.40
C ILE A 639 31.32 -9.88 -6.76
N ILE A 640 31.56 -10.88 -7.60
CA ILE A 640 32.11 -12.19 -7.26
C ILE A 640 33.47 -12.32 -7.94
N LEU A 641 34.52 -12.49 -7.15
CA LEU A 641 35.83 -12.90 -7.66
C LEU A 641 35.90 -14.42 -7.64
N PHE A 642 36.45 -15.04 -8.69
CA PHE A 642 36.63 -16.49 -8.72
C PHE A 642 38.02 -16.91 -9.19
N GLU A 643 38.44 -18.06 -8.66
CA GLU A 643 39.62 -18.82 -9.05
C GLU A 643 39.28 -20.31 -8.79
N SER A 644 40.14 -21.09 -8.13
CA SER A 644 39.80 -22.41 -7.56
C SER A 644 38.70 -22.34 -6.49
N SER A 645 38.39 -21.15 -5.95
CA SER A 645 37.29 -20.83 -5.03
C SER A 645 36.64 -19.49 -5.38
N THR A 646 35.53 -19.14 -4.71
CA THR A 646 34.77 -17.90 -4.91
C THR A 646 34.92 -16.97 -3.70
N GLU A 647 34.94 -15.66 -3.95
CA GLU A 647 34.89 -14.62 -2.93
C GLU A 647 33.89 -13.55 -3.37
N ILE A 648 32.91 -13.26 -2.51
CA ILE A 648 31.96 -12.18 -2.73
C ILE A 648 32.53 -10.92 -2.09
N LEU A 649 32.77 -9.90 -2.90
CA LEU A 649 33.22 -8.60 -2.40
C LEU A 649 32.05 -7.82 -1.78
N PHE A 650 30.89 -7.91 -2.41
CA PHE A 650 29.59 -7.48 -1.91
C PHE A 650 28.47 -8.08 -2.78
N GLU A 651 27.28 -8.20 -2.22
CA GLU A 651 26.07 -8.67 -2.90
C GLU A 651 24.88 -7.76 -2.59
N ASN A 652 23.98 -7.59 -3.56
CA ASN A 652 22.72 -6.83 -3.45
C ASN A 652 22.91 -5.41 -2.88
N GLN A 653 23.78 -4.63 -3.51
CA GLN A 653 24.06 -3.25 -3.10
C GLN A 653 23.58 -2.24 -4.13
N ILE A 654 22.86 -1.21 -3.67
CA ILE A 654 22.65 0.02 -4.43
C ILE A 654 23.90 0.88 -4.21
N ILE A 655 24.57 1.25 -5.30
CA ILE A 655 25.82 2.01 -5.24
C ILE A 655 25.51 3.48 -5.52
N THR A 656 25.56 4.30 -4.48
CA THR A 656 25.36 5.76 -4.57
C THR A 656 26.67 6.54 -4.48
N ASP A 657 27.70 5.94 -3.87
CA ASP A 657 29.05 6.50 -3.76
C ASP A 657 29.91 5.97 -4.91
N ILE A 658 30.47 6.91 -5.70
CA ILE A 658 31.19 6.59 -6.93
C ILE A 658 32.54 5.91 -6.68
N ASP A 659 33.09 6.04 -5.47
CA ASP A 659 34.38 5.46 -5.09
C ASP A 659 34.24 4.11 -4.34
N PHE A 660 33.03 3.74 -3.94
CA PHE A 660 32.75 2.50 -3.18
C PHE A 660 33.29 1.24 -3.87
N VAL A 661 33.09 1.10 -5.19
CA VAL A 661 33.53 -0.07 -5.96
C VAL A 661 35.05 -0.13 -6.00
N GLN A 662 35.69 1.01 -6.28
CA GLN A 662 37.13 1.15 -6.36
C GLN A 662 37.81 0.72 -5.06
N ASP A 663 37.25 1.13 -3.91
CA ASP A 663 37.74 0.77 -2.58
C ASP A 663 37.61 -0.73 -2.29
N LYS A 664 36.55 -1.39 -2.78
CA LYS A 664 36.37 -2.85 -2.63
C LYS A 664 37.29 -3.67 -3.53
N LEU A 665 37.63 -3.16 -4.71
CA LEU A 665 38.49 -3.83 -5.68
C LEU A 665 39.98 -3.62 -5.41
N LYS A 666 40.37 -2.48 -4.80
CA LYS A 666 41.76 -2.16 -4.51
C LYS A 666 42.41 -3.20 -3.57
N GLY A 667 43.66 -3.56 -3.88
CA GLY A 667 44.44 -4.50 -3.06
C GLY A 667 44.10 -5.98 -3.26
N LYS A 668 43.17 -6.33 -4.17
CA LYS A 668 42.93 -7.72 -4.55
C LYS A 668 44.04 -8.21 -5.47
N VAL A 669 44.51 -9.44 -5.24
CA VAL A 669 45.62 -10.07 -5.96
C VAL A 669 45.16 -11.33 -6.68
N THR A 670 45.92 -11.71 -7.71
CA THR A 670 45.71 -12.94 -8.48
C THR A 670 46.18 -14.17 -7.69
N LYS A 671 45.43 -15.27 -7.73
CA LYS A 671 45.83 -16.53 -7.09
C LYS A 671 45.08 -17.72 -7.67
N GLY A 672 45.63 -18.92 -7.52
CA GLY A 672 44.93 -20.17 -7.81
C GLY A 672 44.72 -20.44 -9.31
N GLY A 673 43.88 -21.45 -9.58
CA GLY A 673 43.45 -21.84 -10.93
C GLY A 673 42.08 -21.25 -11.28
N THR A 674 41.41 -21.82 -12.27
CA THR A 674 40.09 -21.35 -12.76
C THR A 674 39.02 -22.42 -12.48
N ASN A 675 37.87 -22.04 -11.93
CA ASN A 675 36.75 -22.96 -11.68
C ASN A 675 35.38 -22.34 -12.02
N PHE A 676 34.91 -22.54 -13.25
CA PHE A 676 33.65 -22.01 -13.76
C PHE A 676 32.45 -22.62 -13.04
N ARG A 677 32.53 -23.91 -12.67
CA ARG A 677 31.45 -24.59 -11.94
C ARG A 677 31.14 -23.92 -10.60
N LYS A 678 32.17 -23.61 -9.81
CA LYS A 678 32.00 -22.93 -8.52
C LYS A 678 31.53 -21.50 -8.70
N ALA A 679 32.06 -20.78 -9.70
CA ALA A 679 31.62 -19.42 -10.02
C ALA A 679 30.12 -19.37 -10.33
N VAL A 680 29.62 -20.24 -11.22
CA VAL A 680 28.19 -20.30 -11.58
C VAL A 680 27.31 -20.70 -10.39
N ARG A 681 27.76 -21.62 -9.53
CA ARG A 681 27.03 -21.97 -8.29
C ARG A 681 26.90 -20.80 -7.31
N GLU A 682 27.95 -19.99 -7.19
CA GLU A 682 27.90 -18.80 -6.34
C GLU A 682 26.93 -17.76 -6.90
N VAL A 683 26.88 -17.60 -8.23
CA VAL A 683 25.89 -16.75 -8.89
C VAL A 683 24.46 -17.26 -8.64
N ASP A 684 24.22 -18.56 -8.80
CA ASP A 684 22.92 -19.18 -8.48
C ASP A 684 22.51 -18.89 -7.03
N ARG A 685 23.45 -19.02 -6.09
CA ARG A 685 23.22 -18.70 -4.66
C ARG A 685 22.89 -17.21 -4.44
N VAL A 686 23.61 -16.30 -5.10
CA VAL A 686 23.39 -14.86 -4.98
C VAL A 686 22.02 -14.47 -5.55
N ILE A 687 21.66 -15.02 -6.71
CA ILE A 687 20.34 -14.79 -7.33
C ILE A 687 19.24 -15.39 -6.46
N ASP A 688 19.35 -16.64 -6.01
CA ASP A 688 18.31 -17.27 -5.19
C ASP A 688 18.08 -16.54 -3.86
N LYS A 689 19.15 -16.03 -3.23
CA LYS A 689 19.07 -15.28 -1.96
C LYS A 689 18.41 -13.91 -2.12
N HIS A 690 18.63 -13.23 -3.25
CA HIS A 690 18.22 -11.84 -3.47
C HIS A 690 17.26 -11.68 -4.65
N PHE A 691 16.55 -12.75 -5.02
CA PHE A 691 15.68 -12.76 -6.18
C PHE A 691 14.58 -11.71 -6.05
N ASN A 692 14.42 -10.90 -7.10
CA ASN A 692 13.39 -9.88 -7.19
C ASN A 692 12.76 -9.92 -8.59
N SER A 693 11.46 -10.17 -8.68
CA SER A 693 10.73 -10.28 -9.94
C SER A 693 10.68 -8.98 -10.75
N PHE A 694 10.97 -7.84 -10.14
CA PHE A 694 11.03 -6.52 -10.79
C PHE A 694 12.42 -6.15 -11.31
N ARG A 695 13.43 -7.01 -11.10
CA ARG A 695 14.79 -6.80 -11.60
C ARG A 695 15.22 -7.95 -12.48
N LEU A 696 15.71 -7.61 -13.67
CA LEU A 696 16.27 -8.61 -14.58
C LEU A 696 17.70 -8.93 -14.14
N ASN A 697 18.01 -10.22 -14.02
CA ASN A 697 19.34 -10.68 -13.66
C ASN A 697 20.27 -10.58 -14.87
N VAL A 698 21.33 -9.77 -14.77
CA VAL A 698 22.35 -9.61 -15.81
C VAL A 698 23.69 -10.07 -15.25
N ILE A 699 24.25 -11.12 -15.84
CA ILE A 699 25.52 -11.69 -15.43
C ILE A 699 26.59 -11.26 -16.43
N ILE A 700 27.67 -10.66 -15.94
CA ILE A 700 28.86 -10.31 -16.72
C ILE A 700 30.00 -11.21 -16.23
N PHE A 701 30.31 -12.25 -17.01
CA PHE A 701 31.28 -13.28 -16.67
C PHE A 701 32.57 -13.09 -17.47
N LEU A 702 33.64 -12.67 -16.80
CA LEU A 702 34.93 -12.35 -17.41
C LEU A 702 35.99 -13.40 -17.03
N SER A 703 36.70 -13.95 -18.02
CA SER A 703 37.85 -14.82 -17.79
C SER A 703 38.89 -14.74 -18.91
N ASP A 704 40.16 -14.96 -18.57
CA ASP A 704 41.28 -15.14 -19.51
C ASP A 704 41.72 -16.60 -19.69
N GLY A 705 41.06 -17.52 -18.98
CA GLY A 705 41.43 -18.92 -18.87
C GLY A 705 40.37 -19.89 -19.42
N GLN A 706 40.69 -21.18 -19.32
CA GLN A 706 39.77 -22.26 -19.65
C GLN A 706 39.45 -23.09 -18.41
N ASP A 707 38.22 -23.59 -18.37
CA ASP A 707 37.80 -24.67 -17.47
C ASP A 707 36.79 -25.55 -18.21
N ARG A 708 36.37 -26.65 -17.60
CA ARG A 708 35.28 -27.50 -18.13
C ARG A 708 33.98 -26.71 -18.16
N LEU A 709 33.18 -26.96 -19.20
CA LEU A 709 31.85 -26.38 -19.35
C LEU A 709 30.95 -26.77 -18.16
N PRO A 710 30.44 -25.82 -17.36
CA PRO A 710 29.54 -26.12 -16.25
C PRO A 710 28.09 -26.23 -16.73
N GLU A 711 27.83 -27.17 -17.64
CA GLU A 711 26.55 -27.30 -18.36
C GLU A 711 25.36 -27.51 -17.43
N ASN A 712 25.49 -28.39 -16.43
CA ASN A 712 24.42 -28.68 -15.47
C ASN A 712 24.09 -27.46 -14.61
N GLU A 713 25.11 -26.78 -14.10
CA GLU A 713 24.93 -25.58 -13.28
C GLU A 713 24.30 -24.43 -14.09
N LEU A 714 24.71 -24.24 -15.35
CA LEU A 714 24.14 -23.22 -16.24
C LEU A 714 22.69 -23.52 -16.65
N THR A 715 22.40 -24.78 -16.99
CA THR A 715 21.04 -25.22 -17.30
C THR A 715 20.13 -24.99 -16.10
N ASN A 716 20.58 -25.36 -14.89
CA ASN A 716 19.81 -25.20 -13.67
C ASN A 716 19.51 -23.73 -13.35
N ILE A 717 20.52 -22.84 -13.36
CA ILE A 717 20.31 -21.42 -13.07
C ILE A 717 19.39 -20.76 -14.12
N CYS A 718 19.53 -21.11 -15.40
CA CYS A 718 18.68 -20.57 -16.47
C CYS A 718 17.23 -21.07 -16.35
N GLN A 719 17.04 -22.37 -16.15
CA GLN A 719 15.71 -22.97 -15.97
C GLN A 719 14.99 -22.39 -14.76
N LYS A 720 15.65 -22.30 -13.59
CA LYS A 720 15.08 -21.68 -12.38
C LYS A 720 14.63 -20.25 -12.61
N ASN A 721 15.43 -19.44 -13.30
CA ASN A 721 15.11 -18.04 -13.58
C ASN A 721 13.95 -17.92 -14.59
N LYS A 722 13.90 -18.81 -15.59
CA LYS A 722 12.79 -18.91 -16.55
C LYS A 722 11.48 -19.33 -15.86
N GLU A 723 11.51 -20.32 -14.98
CA GLU A 723 10.35 -20.77 -14.20
C GLU A 723 9.81 -19.69 -13.25
N LYS A 724 10.69 -18.81 -12.75
CA LYS A 724 10.31 -17.63 -11.96
C LYS A 724 9.83 -16.45 -12.82
N GLY A 725 9.69 -16.61 -14.14
CA GLY A 725 9.21 -15.57 -15.06
C GLY A 725 10.20 -14.43 -15.34
N SER A 726 11.49 -14.59 -14.99
CA SER A 726 12.53 -13.57 -15.19
C SER A 726 13.78 -14.22 -15.79
N PRO A 727 13.82 -14.48 -17.11
CA PRO A 727 14.96 -15.11 -17.75
C PRO A 727 16.21 -14.23 -17.63
N LEU A 728 17.33 -14.83 -17.21
CA LEU A 728 18.59 -14.09 -16.97
C LEU A 728 19.33 -13.80 -18.27
N TYR A 729 20.03 -12.67 -18.34
CA TYR A 729 20.93 -12.32 -19.43
C TYR A 729 22.38 -12.67 -19.05
N PHE A 730 23.02 -13.51 -19.84
CA PHE A 730 24.36 -14.03 -19.55
C PHE A 730 25.36 -13.54 -20.60
N ASN A 731 26.23 -12.60 -20.22
CA ASN A 731 27.26 -12.02 -21.07
C ASN A 731 28.62 -12.59 -20.68
N THR A 732 29.27 -13.32 -21.59
CA THR A 732 30.62 -13.84 -21.38
C THR A 732 31.65 -12.99 -22.11
N ILE A 733 32.74 -12.67 -21.41
CA ILE A 733 33.82 -11.83 -21.92
C ILE A 733 35.13 -12.60 -21.79
N HIS A 734 35.72 -12.91 -22.95
CA HIS A 734 37.00 -13.59 -23.05
C HIS A 734 38.13 -12.56 -23.19
N PHE A 735 38.94 -12.44 -22.14
CA PHE A 735 40.02 -11.46 -22.03
C PHE A 735 41.41 -12.12 -22.12
N GLY A 736 41.68 -12.77 -23.25
CA GLY A 736 42.92 -13.51 -23.47
C GLY A 736 43.18 -13.89 -24.95
N SER A 737 44.40 -14.35 -25.23
CA SER A 737 44.85 -14.70 -26.58
C SER A 737 44.41 -16.10 -27.03
N THR A 738 44.12 -17.02 -26.09
CA THR A 738 43.75 -18.42 -26.37
C THR A 738 42.55 -18.85 -25.51
N GLY A 739 41.61 -19.60 -26.10
CA GLY A 739 40.71 -20.45 -25.31
C GLY A 739 39.27 -20.00 -25.02
N GLY A 740 38.60 -19.28 -25.92
CA GLY A 740 37.23 -18.79 -25.69
C GLY A 740 36.05 -19.76 -25.93
N ASP A 741 36.29 -21.00 -26.37
CA ASP A 741 35.22 -21.89 -26.84
C ASP A 741 34.22 -22.27 -25.74
N VAL A 742 34.69 -22.43 -24.51
CA VAL A 742 33.83 -22.76 -23.37
C VAL A 742 32.95 -21.57 -22.99
N LEU A 743 33.52 -20.36 -22.89
CA LEU A 743 32.76 -19.13 -22.62
C LEU A 743 31.70 -18.87 -23.70
N ARG A 744 31.99 -19.20 -24.95
CA ARG A 744 31.01 -19.12 -26.05
C ARG A 744 29.88 -20.14 -25.86
N GLN A 745 30.20 -21.38 -25.52
CA GLN A 745 29.20 -22.42 -25.22
C GLN A 745 28.31 -22.04 -24.04
N MET A 746 28.88 -21.43 -22.99
CA MET A 746 28.12 -20.95 -21.83
C MET A 746 27.06 -19.89 -22.22
N ALA A 747 27.43 -18.90 -23.04
CA ALA A 747 26.49 -17.89 -23.53
C ALA A 747 25.39 -18.51 -24.41
N ASN A 748 25.76 -19.47 -25.28
CA ASN A 748 24.79 -20.17 -26.14
C ASN A 748 23.77 -20.98 -25.34
N ILE A 749 24.21 -21.67 -24.29
CA ILE A 749 23.30 -22.41 -23.39
C ILE A 749 22.28 -21.46 -22.77
N ALA A 750 22.72 -20.32 -22.25
CA ALA A 750 21.82 -19.33 -21.65
C ALA A 750 20.86 -18.72 -22.69
N GLN A 751 21.32 -18.49 -23.93
CA GLN A 751 20.49 -17.93 -25.01
C GLN A 751 19.29 -18.82 -25.38
N ASN A 752 19.41 -20.15 -25.26
CA ASN A 752 18.33 -21.09 -25.57
C ASN A 752 17.10 -20.94 -24.66
N TYR A 753 17.21 -20.20 -23.56
CA TYR A 753 16.10 -19.96 -22.63
C TYR A 753 15.28 -18.70 -22.98
N HIS A 754 15.69 -17.92 -23.97
CA HIS A 754 15.02 -16.70 -24.45
C HIS A 754 14.27 -16.93 -25.77
N ASP A 755 13.14 -16.25 -25.96
CA ASP A 755 12.35 -16.32 -27.20
C ASP A 755 13.02 -15.53 -28.35
N THR A 756 13.05 -16.09 -29.55
CA THR A 756 13.77 -15.55 -30.72
C THR A 756 13.13 -14.31 -31.36
N SER A 757 12.03 -13.79 -30.81
CA SER A 757 11.20 -12.74 -31.42
C SER A 757 11.38 -11.33 -30.83
N SER A 758 12.22 -11.13 -29.81
CA SER A 758 12.42 -9.82 -29.17
C SER A 758 13.78 -9.17 -29.52
N ASN A 759 13.75 -7.88 -29.89
CA ASN A 759 14.91 -7.13 -30.41
C ASN A 759 15.68 -6.33 -29.33
N SER A 760 15.66 -6.73 -28.05
CA SER A 760 16.38 -6.01 -26.99
C SER A 760 17.09 -6.94 -25.99
N THR A 761 18.43 -6.81 -25.93
CA THR A 761 19.48 -7.59 -25.23
C THR A 761 19.43 -9.11 -25.38
N GLN A 762 20.55 -9.72 -25.75
CA GLN A 762 20.75 -11.17 -25.90
C GLN A 762 21.87 -11.63 -24.97
N CYS A 763 21.90 -12.92 -24.63
CA CYS A 763 23.06 -13.56 -24.04
C CYS A 763 24.19 -13.60 -25.09
N GLN A 764 25.32 -12.96 -24.82
CA GLN A 764 26.37 -12.73 -25.82
C GLN A 764 27.75 -13.18 -25.34
N TYR A 765 28.54 -13.68 -26.28
CA TYR A 765 29.98 -13.92 -26.10
C TYR A 765 30.77 -12.83 -26.82
N THR A 766 31.68 -12.17 -26.09
CA THR A 766 32.56 -11.15 -26.63
C THR A 766 34.02 -11.54 -26.41
N ARG A 767 34.84 -11.42 -27.46
CA ARG A 767 36.29 -11.58 -27.36
C ARG A 767 36.95 -10.21 -27.33
N THR A 768 37.78 -9.96 -26.32
CA THR A 768 38.44 -8.67 -26.11
C THR A 768 39.95 -8.88 -26.15
N PRO A 769 40.64 -8.55 -27.26
CA PRO A 769 42.07 -8.81 -27.44
C PRO A 769 42.97 -7.84 -26.66
N ASP A 770 42.44 -6.70 -26.22
CA ASP A 770 43.17 -5.67 -25.51
C ASP A 770 42.29 -4.92 -24.48
N THR A 771 42.92 -4.15 -23.58
CA THR A 771 42.23 -3.37 -22.54
C THR A 771 41.21 -2.38 -23.11
N ILE A 772 41.47 -1.77 -24.27
CA ILE A 772 40.55 -0.78 -24.87
C ILE A 772 39.28 -1.50 -25.33
N SER A 773 39.43 -2.63 -26.01
CA SER A 773 38.34 -3.51 -26.45
C SER A 773 37.55 -4.06 -25.26
N LEU A 774 38.22 -4.34 -24.13
CA LEU A 774 37.57 -4.75 -22.89
C LEU A 774 36.67 -3.65 -22.32
N ILE A 775 37.18 -2.43 -22.17
CA ILE A 775 36.42 -1.28 -21.69
C ILE A 775 35.22 -1.02 -22.62
N ASN A 776 35.45 -1.01 -23.93
CA ASN A 776 34.39 -0.82 -24.92
C ASN A 776 33.29 -1.89 -24.81
N SER A 777 33.65 -3.14 -24.52
CA SER A 777 32.68 -4.23 -24.35
C SER A 777 31.80 -4.02 -23.12
N PHE A 778 32.39 -3.64 -21.99
CA PHE A 778 31.64 -3.29 -20.78
C PHE A 778 30.74 -2.07 -21.04
N THR A 779 31.26 -1.01 -21.67
CA THR A 779 30.46 0.17 -22.04
C THR A 779 29.31 -0.17 -22.98
N ASN A 780 29.51 -1.07 -23.95
CA ASN A 780 28.45 -1.53 -24.85
C ASN A 780 27.34 -2.27 -24.10
N VAL A 781 27.69 -3.13 -23.12
CA VAL A 781 26.70 -3.77 -22.25
C VAL A 781 25.98 -2.72 -21.39
N ALA A 782 26.69 -1.76 -20.80
CA ALA A 782 26.06 -0.68 -20.03
C ALA A 782 25.05 0.13 -20.88
N ASN A 783 25.42 0.43 -22.12
CA ASN A 783 24.58 1.15 -23.07
C ASN A 783 23.39 0.31 -23.56
N SER A 784 23.56 -1.00 -23.78
CA SER A 784 22.45 -1.86 -24.19
C SER A 784 21.40 -2.00 -23.08
N LEU A 785 21.83 -2.02 -21.82
CA LEU A 785 20.94 -1.99 -20.65
C LEU A 785 20.22 -0.64 -20.50
N LEU A 786 20.83 0.49 -20.89
CA LEU A 786 20.14 1.79 -20.96
C LEU A 786 19.03 1.81 -22.00
N LEU A 787 19.20 1.07 -23.10
CA LEU A 787 18.26 1.01 -24.22
C LEU A 787 17.21 -0.09 -24.06
N TYR A 788 17.33 -0.94 -23.04
CA TYR A 788 16.42 -2.04 -22.78
C TYR A 788 15.08 -1.52 -22.27
N LYS A 789 14.01 -1.94 -22.94
CA LYS A 789 12.62 -1.61 -22.58
C LYS A 789 11.98 -2.87 -22.05
N SER A 790 11.52 -2.84 -20.80
CA SER A 790 10.61 -3.87 -20.31
C SER A 790 9.36 -3.84 -21.20
N VAL A 791 9.07 -4.94 -21.89
CA VAL A 791 7.83 -5.11 -22.67
C VAL A 791 6.65 -5.20 -21.73
#